data_AF-Q0IES2-F1
#
_entry.id   AF-Q0IES2-F1
#
_cell.length_a   1.000
_cell.length_b   1.000
_cell.length_c   1.000
_cell.angle_alpha   90.00
_cell.angle_beta   90.00
_cell.angle_gamma   90.00
#
_symmetry.space_group_name_H-M   'P 1'
#
loop_
_entity.id
_entity.type
_entity.pdbx_description
1 polymer ?
#
loop_
_entity_poly.entity_id
_entity_poly.type
_entity_poly.pdbx_seq_one_letter_code
_entity_poly.pdbx_strand_id
1 'polypeptide(L)'
;MLDNTKKKLNSKCDVNAIKIGNNLRKYGNRHQVAQNIKIWMQPTMKIWRTTSKSRSKAKQSEEDWEQNDESERLKLGKERQHVGRSDSTIRAGWWSGWPICGNNILCTPTCSPSYALQPEDPPIKQRQSIRSSDILSSLVGDLKVPDRKNAADSPDAVAGFADLHRRCQQLPEEWTVFQISKCYTPRWNSLTHQEMLRERTCVEFILLKYPNSELLDGKPLMIRLEPPKESDFFAVLSSIPVEVKSFLEEEVNSGSRRQDEIESHIAGIIDRLVTWLGPWVVLFSGKFTSPRDQQLEAEIFNRVEDFCITNKRSKRDQLLMSLLARRLDLVDLKAIYRFCCEMAADEHKLKGMFDFLAGLKESKFDVVFNSSCFPCLMVVDELVDSYPWEMMNTGQEFCRFGSVRLLMQLVETHRDKIKNGYLRVPALKCHSIINPDNNLAKMSVRLQAFYKEWYQDFKLTIDSPPTDSEFGTILRETDVMIYNGHGTGLQFIDGETILQQDIKSLIFLFGCDSVRLFASGLFRDMAGSHLYYNIAKCPTVVGALWALTDYFTDYYSILLVGQWIPTQNPKFREHSVFDLDSSAFKHGTLQITKKTQSKLGDENLLALMAQFRRRNWLPKRIRCAMVCRGLPVINSAF
;
A
#
# COMPACT_ATOMS: atom_id res chain seq x y z
N MET A 1 -3.85 -66.37 21.91
CA MET A 1 -4.39 -65.39 20.96
C MET A 1 -3.34 -64.33 20.67
N LEU A 2 -2.40 -64.58 19.76
CA LEU A 2 -1.34 -63.61 19.38
C LEU A 2 -0.66 -64.08 18.08
N ASP A 3 -1.39 -64.06 16.95
CA ASP A 3 -0.73 -64.23 15.62
C ASP A 3 -1.56 -63.79 14.38
N ASN A 4 -2.87 -63.57 14.50
CA ASN A 4 -3.73 -63.30 13.33
C ASN A 4 -3.80 -61.83 12.85
N THR A 5 -2.99 -60.93 13.40
CA THR A 5 -3.02 -59.48 13.07
C THR A 5 -1.87 -59.01 12.17
N LYS A 6 -0.93 -59.88 11.76
CA LYS A 6 0.19 -59.51 10.87
C LYS A 6 -0.07 -59.72 9.36
N LYS A 7 -1.05 -60.55 8.97
CA LYS A 7 -1.29 -60.88 7.54
C LYS A 7 -2.26 -59.95 6.79
N LYS A 8 -2.76 -58.87 7.40
CA LYS A 8 -3.65 -57.88 6.73
C LYS A 8 -3.05 -56.48 6.50
N LEU A 9 -1.80 -56.22 6.90
CA LEU A 9 -1.12 -54.95 6.58
C LEU A 9 -0.22 -55.02 5.32
N ASN A 10 0.30 -56.19 4.95
CA ASN A 10 1.30 -56.30 3.88
C ASN A 10 0.75 -56.25 2.44
N SER A 11 -0.56 -56.06 2.20
CA SER A 11 -1.13 -55.92 0.85
C SER A 11 -1.54 -54.49 0.47
N LYS A 12 -1.31 -53.49 1.34
CA LYS A 12 -1.57 -52.07 1.03
C LYS A 12 -0.31 -51.20 0.89
N CYS A 13 0.88 -51.74 1.13
CA CYS A 13 2.14 -50.99 0.98
C CYS A 13 2.71 -50.99 -0.45
N ASP A 14 2.49 -52.05 -1.24
CA ASP A 14 3.19 -52.23 -2.53
C ASP A 14 2.62 -51.44 -3.73
N VAL A 15 1.48 -50.75 -3.58
CA VAL A 15 0.90 -49.93 -4.67
C VAL A 15 1.42 -48.47 -4.64
N ASN A 16 1.95 -47.99 -3.50
CA ASN A 16 2.48 -46.63 -3.38
C ASN A 16 4.00 -46.53 -3.58
N ALA A 17 4.75 -47.63 -3.48
CA ALA A 17 6.20 -47.63 -3.72
C ALA A 17 6.58 -47.24 -5.17
N ILE A 18 5.73 -47.57 -6.15
CA ILE A 18 6.02 -47.36 -7.58
C ILE A 18 5.76 -45.90 -8.04
N LYS A 19 5.01 -45.09 -7.27
CA LYS A 19 4.79 -43.66 -7.59
C LYS A 19 5.78 -42.68 -6.94
N ILE A 20 6.60 -43.13 -5.99
CA ILE A 20 7.62 -42.29 -5.34
C ILE A 20 8.99 -42.38 -6.05
N GLY A 21 9.25 -43.47 -6.79
CA GLY A 21 10.53 -43.71 -7.47
C GLY A 21 10.91 -42.73 -8.59
N ASN A 22 9.96 -41.97 -9.15
CA ASN A 22 10.23 -41.11 -10.33
C ASN A 22 10.53 -39.63 -10.01
N ASN A 23 10.38 -39.15 -8.77
CA ASN A 23 10.68 -37.76 -8.41
C ASN A 23 12.01 -37.56 -7.63
N LEU A 24 12.74 -38.64 -7.30
CA LEU A 24 13.98 -38.58 -6.53
C LEU A 24 15.27 -38.48 -7.38
N ARG A 25 15.17 -38.13 -8.67
CA ARG A 25 16.32 -37.97 -9.58
C ARG A 25 16.81 -36.53 -9.79
N LYS A 26 16.33 -35.55 -9.01
CA LYS A 26 16.66 -34.11 -9.21
C LYS A 26 17.33 -33.35 -8.07
N TYR A 27 17.60 -33.96 -6.91
CA TYR A 27 18.34 -33.32 -5.82
C TYR A 27 19.46 -34.21 -5.30
N GLY A 28 20.70 -33.84 -5.61
CA GLY A 28 21.90 -34.56 -5.19
C GLY A 28 22.35 -34.21 -3.77
N ASN A 29 22.84 -35.25 -3.07
CA ASN A 29 23.72 -35.22 -1.89
C ASN A 29 23.54 -34.10 -0.83
N ARG A 30 23.07 -34.51 0.35
CA ARG A 30 23.12 -33.73 1.61
C ARG A 30 24.52 -33.18 1.97
N HIS A 31 25.60 -33.76 1.44
CA HIS A 31 26.97 -33.25 1.62
C HIS A 31 27.26 -31.95 0.84
N GLN A 32 26.61 -31.70 -0.30
CA GLN A 32 26.87 -30.50 -1.10
C GLN A 32 26.34 -29.23 -0.42
N VAL A 33 25.22 -29.34 0.30
CA VAL A 33 24.61 -28.23 1.06
C VAL A 33 25.54 -27.78 2.20
N ALA A 34 26.14 -28.73 2.93
CA ALA A 34 27.08 -28.43 4.01
C ALA A 34 28.39 -27.77 3.50
N GLN A 35 28.88 -28.17 2.31
CA GLN A 35 30.04 -27.53 1.70
C GLN A 35 29.72 -26.13 1.17
N ASN A 36 28.54 -25.93 0.56
CA ASN A 36 28.12 -24.61 0.09
C ASN A 36 27.99 -23.61 1.25
N ILE A 37 27.43 -24.00 2.40
CA ILE A 37 27.36 -23.14 3.59
C ILE A 37 28.77 -22.66 4.04
N LYS A 38 29.78 -23.54 4.00
CA LYS A 38 31.18 -23.15 4.30
C LYS A 38 31.76 -22.12 3.33
N ILE A 39 31.35 -22.13 2.06
CA ILE A 39 31.77 -21.15 1.06
C ILE A 39 31.11 -19.78 1.32
N TRP A 40 29.85 -19.75 1.75
CA TRP A 40 29.12 -18.51 2.05
C TRP A 40 29.57 -17.80 3.34
N MET A 41 30.18 -18.49 4.31
CA MET A 41 30.61 -17.89 5.58
C MET A 41 31.92 -17.08 5.50
N GLN A 42 32.78 -17.27 4.48
CA GLN A 42 34.09 -16.62 4.43
C GLN A 42 34.10 -15.13 4.00
N PRO A 43 33.28 -14.66 3.03
CA PRO A 43 33.28 -13.25 2.63
C PRO A 43 32.80 -12.30 3.73
N THR A 44 31.81 -12.71 4.52
CA THR A 44 31.20 -11.90 5.60
C THR A 44 32.08 -11.77 6.84
N MET A 45 32.96 -12.74 7.12
CA MET A 45 33.95 -12.63 8.21
C MET A 45 34.94 -11.46 8.04
N LYS A 46 35.25 -11.05 6.80
CA LYS A 46 36.08 -9.85 6.56
C LYS A 46 35.35 -8.55 6.89
N ILE A 47 34.03 -8.51 6.69
CA ILE A 47 33.20 -7.30 6.90
C ILE A 47 33.04 -6.98 8.39
N TRP A 48 32.87 -8.00 9.24
CA TRP A 48 32.77 -7.81 10.70
C TRP A 48 34.10 -7.39 11.36
N ARG A 49 35.25 -7.76 10.78
CA ARG A 49 36.59 -7.33 11.25
C ARG A 49 36.98 -5.91 10.79
N THR A 50 36.33 -5.37 9.76
CA THR A 50 36.58 -3.99 9.29
C THR A 50 35.68 -2.96 9.96
N THR A 51 34.42 -3.29 10.25
CA THR A 51 33.48 -2.35 10.92
C THR A 51 33.79 -2.07 12.39
N SER A 52 34.45 -2.98 13.11
CA SER A 52 34.90 -2.70 14.48
C SER A 52 36.14 -1.80 14.53
N LYS A 53 37.07 -1.93 13.55
CA LYS A 53 38.25 -1.06 13.42
C LYS A 53 37.95 0.32 12.79
N SER A 54 36.88 0.45 11.99
CA SER A 54 36.48 1.76 11.46
C SER A 54 35.83 2.64 12.54
N ARG A 55 35.03 2.06 13.46
CA ARG A 55 34.45 2.80 14.59
C ARG A 55 35.47 3.37 15.57
N SER A 56 36.63 2.74 15.74
CA SER A 56 37.70 3.30 16.58
C SER A 56 38.56 4.34 15.87
N LYS A 57 38.66 4.31 14.54
CA LYS A 57 39.40 5.32 13.76
C LYS A 57 38.58 6.57 13.46
N ALA A 58 37.26 6.46 13.22
CA ALA A 58 36.40 7.61 12.94
C ALA A 58 36.42 8.65 14.08
N LYS A 59 36.36 8.18 15.33
CA LYS A 59 36.48 9.02 16.53
C LYS A 59 37.82 9.73 16.70
N GLN A 60 38.85 9.32 15.96
CA GLN A 60 40.18 9.91 16.03
C GLN A 60 40.50 10.75 14.79
N SER A 61 39.65 10.72 13.77
CA SER A 61 39.71 11.64 12.61
C SER A 61 38.77 12.84 12.74
N GLU A 62 37.70 12.77 13.54
CA GLU A 62 36.83 13.94 13.78
C GLU A 62 37.60 15.08 14.51
N GLU A 63 38.48 14.74 15.45
CA GLU A 63 39.32 15.72 16.18
C GLU A 63 40.42 16.37 15.30
N ASP A 64 40.91 15.67 14.25
CA ASP A 64 41.92 16.19 13.31
C ASP A 64 41.32 17.03 12.16
N TRP A 65 40.02 16.87 11.86
CA TRP A 65 39.33 17.62 10.79
C TRP A 65 38.89 19.02 11.23
N GLU A 66 38.48 19.19 12.49
CA GLU A 66 38.06 20.51 13.01
C GLU A 66 39.21 21.52 13.08
N GLN A 67 40.47 21.09 13.11
CA GLN A 67 41.63 22.00 13.10
C GLN A 67 42.10 22.43 11.69
N ASN A 68 41.66 21.77 10.61
CA ASN A 68 42.12 22.11 9.24
C ASN A 68 41.16 23.01 8.47
N ASP A 69 39.83 22.91 8.68
CA ASP A 69 38.82 23.70 7.93
C ASP A 69 38.86 25.21 8.24
N GLU A 70 39.46 25.61 9.36
CA GLU A 70 39.71 27.03 9.69
C GLU A 70 40.81 27.66 8.81
N SER A 71 41.65 26.84 8.15
CA SER A 71 42.78 27.32 7.34
C SER A 71 42.47 27.50 5.84
N GLU A 72 41.55 26.70 5.27
CA GLU A 72 41.21 26.78 3.83
C GLU A 72 40.13 27.83 3.51
N ARG A 73 39.24 28.14 4.46
CA ARG A 73 38.19 29.17 4.28
C ARG A 73 38.75 30.59 4.02
N LEU A 74 40.02 30.83 4.30
CA LEU A 74 40.71 32.09 3.98
C LEU A 74 41.27 32.20 2.55
N LYS A 75 41.21 31.15 1.72
CA LYS A 75 41.84 31.15 0.37
C LYS A 75 40.89 31.18 -0.83
N LEU A 76 39.59 30.87 -0.66
CA LEU A 76 38.62 30.83 -1.78
C LEU A 76 37.79 32.12 -1.97
N GLY A 77 38.22 33.23 -1.38
CA GLY A 77 37.56 34.54 -1.46
C GLY A 77 37.87 35.38 -2.72
N LYS A 78 38.57 34.83 -3.72
CA LYS A 78 38.94 35.54 -4.96
C LYS A 78 38.93 34.60 -6.18
N GLU A 79 37.82 34.58 -6.92
CA GLU A 79 37.76 34.49 -8.40
C GLU A 79 36.30 34.32 -8.89
N ARG A 80 35.65 35.42 -9.27
CA ARG A 80 34.44 35.44 -10.12
C ARG A 80 34.33 36.76 -10.89
N GLN A 81 34.53 36.76 -12.21
CA GLN A 81 33.97 37.77 -13.13
C GLN A 81 34.07 37.32 -14.61
N HIS A 82 33.03 37.65 -15.41
CA HIS A 82 32.88 37.43 -16.87
C HIS A 82 32.79 35.93 -17.33
N VAL A 83 32.07 35.43 -18.36
CA VAL A 83 31.29 35.91 -19.56
C VAL A 83 30.08 34.91 -19.76
N GLY A 84 28.96 35.13 -20.48
CA GLY A 84 28.36 36.32 -21.10
C GLY A 84 27.61 36.12 -22.46
N ARG A 85 26.34 35.63 -22.44
CA ARG A 85 25.33 35.52 -23.57
C ARG A 85 25.65 34.68 -24.83
N SER A 86 24.69 33.83 -25.24
CA SER A 86 24.04 33.87 -26.58
C SER A 86 22.80 32.94 -26.70
N ASP A 87 21.81 33.36 -27.49
CA ASP A 87 20.58 32.60 -27.83
C ASP A 87 20.77 31.68 -29.05
N SER A 88 19.96 30.62 -29.16
CA SER A 88 19.39 30.21 -30.47
C SER A 88 18.13 29.35 -30.28
N THR A 89 17.14 29.59 -31.15
CA THR A 89 15.79 28.98 -31.08
C THR A 89 15.56 28.03 -32.26
N ILE A 90 15.05 26.82 -32.02
CA ILE A 90 14.40 26.00 -33.07
C ILE A 90 13.10 25.41 -32.52
N ARG A 91 12.02 25.53 -33.32
CA ARG A 91 10.66 25.08 -32.98
C ARG A 91 10.44 23.61 -33.30
N ALA A 92 9.77 22.89 -32.40
CA ALA A 92 9.00 21.69 -32.70
C ALA A 92 7.61 21.84 -32.05
N GLY A 93 6.55 21.38 -32.73
CA GLY A 93 5.17 21.73 -32.38
C GLY A 93 4.66 21.07 -31.09
N TRP A 94 4.05 21.87 -30.21
CA TRP A 94 3.43 21.39 -28.96
C TRP A 94 1.94 21.11 -29.18
N TRP A 95 1.48 19.91 -28.82
CA TRP A 95 0.09 19.64 -28.45
C TRP A 95 -0.01 19.55 -26.94
N SER A 96 -0.29 20.67 -26.29
CA SER A 96 -0.69 20.72 -24.87
C SER A 96 -1.40 22.02 -24.58
N GLY A 97 -2.51 21.98 -23.83
CA GLY A 97 -3.19 23.20 -23.39
C GLY A 97 -4.69 23.07 -23.23
N TRP A 98 -5.13 22.32 -22.22
CA TRP A 98 -6.40 22.61 -21.53
C TRP A 98 -6.12 22.67 -20.02
N PRO A 99 -6.81 23.55 -19.27
CA PRO A 99 -6.27 24.06 -18.01
C PRO A 99 -6.57 23.16 -16.82
N ILE A 100 -5.63 23.11 -15.88
CA ILE A 100 -5.92 22.75 -14.49
C ILE A 100 -6.76 23.90 -13.91
N CYS A 101 -8.03 23.66 -13.63
CA CYS A 101 -8.87 24.63 -12.92
C CYS A 101 -8.38 24.80 -11.48
N GLY A 102 -7.55 25.82 -11.26
CA GLY A 102 -7.16 26.26 -9.93
C GLY A 102 -8.28 27.08 -9.30
N ASN A 103 -9.16 26.44 -8.53
CA ASN A 103 -10.09 27.15 -7.65
C ASN A 103 -9.33 27.72 -6.45
N ASN A 104 -8.89 28.98 -6.61
CA ASN A 104 -8.53 29.84 -5.48
C ASN A 104 -9.79 30.21 -4.72
N ILE A 105 -10.06 29.53 -3.61
CA ILE A 105 -10.98 30.02 -2.57
C ILE A 105 -10.10 30.53 -1.42
N LEU A 106 -9.93 31.85 -1.37
CA LEU A 106 -9.34 32.57 -0.26
C LEU A 106 -10.38 33.54 0.28
N CYS A 107 -10.67 33.43 1.58
CA CYS A 107 -11.71 34.20 2.25
C CYS A 107 -11.46 35.70 2.15
N THR A 108 -12.47 36.46 1.75
CA THR A 108 -12.52 37.91 2.01
C THR A 108 -13.27 38.18 3.31
N PRO A 109 -12.85 39.23 4.04
CA PRO A 109 -13.81 40.17 4.57
C PRO A 109 -13.61 41.56 3.94
N THR A 110 -14.65 41.98 3.24
CA THR A 110 -15.09 43.36 2.98
C THR A 110 -14.24 44.52 3.54
N CYS A 111 -13.71 45.37 2.64
CA CYS A 111 -13.86 46.83 2.72
C CYS A 111 -13.60 47.48 1.35
N SER A 112 -14.47 48.42 0.97
CA SER A 112 -14.42 49.13 -0.33
C SER A 112 -13.46 50.32 -0.29
N PRO A 113 -12.77 50.65 -1.40
CA PRO A 113 -12.16 51.95 -1.61
C PRO A 113 -12.94 52.80 -2.63
N SER A 114 -13.07 54.09 -2.36
CA SER A 114 -13.49 55.11 -3.32
C SER A 114 -12.65 56.38 -3.17
N TYR A 115 -12.55 57.16 -4.25
CA TYR A 115 -11.84 58.45 -4.41
C TYR A 115 -10.35 58.45 -4.82
N ALA A 116 -10.15 58.39 -6.14
CA ALA A 116 -9.51 59.42 -6.98
C ALA A 116 -8.25 60.22 -6.53
N LEU A 117 -7.15 60.00 -7.27
CA LEU A 117 -6.30 60.98 -7.97
C LEU A 117 -5.96 62.34 -7.30
N GLN A 118 -4.68 62.55 -6.90
CA GLN A 118 -3.64 63.25 -7.71
C GLN A 118 -2.28 63.30 -6.97
N PRO A 119 -1.15 63.62 -7.65
CA PRO A 119 0.19 63.34 -7.15
C PRO A 119 0.97 64.59 -6.65
N GLU A 120 1.74 64.44 -5.57
CA GLU A 120 2.90 65.29 -5.28
C GLU A 120 4.07 64.45 -4.74
N ASP A 121 5.24 64.57 -5.36
CA ASP A 121 6.51 64.01 -4.88
C ASP A 121 7.26 65.04 -4.00
N PRO A 122 7.51 64.75 -2.70
CA PRO A 122 8.49 65.49 -1.90
C PRO A 122 9.89 64.83 -1.99
N PRO A 123 10.97 65.59 -1.72
CA PRO A 123 12.27 65.33 -2.35
C PRO A 123 13.10 64.19 -1.75
N ILE A 124 13.97 63.65 -2.60
CA ILE A 124 15.01 62.66 -2.28
C ILE A 124 15.86 63.14 -1.09
N LYS A 125 15.61 62.56 0.10
CA LYS A 125 16.56 62.61 1.22
C LYS A 125 17.52 61.44 1.13
N GLN A 126 18.79 61.71 1.44
CA GLN A 126 19.91 60.80 1.28
C GLN A 126 19.64 59.44 1.96
N ARG A 127 19.83 58.35 1.21
CA ARG A 127 19.89 56.99 1.79
C ARG A 127 21.08 56.91 2.74
N GLN A 128 20.83 56.97 4.05
CA GLN A 128 21.78 56.45 5.03
C GLN A 128 21.92 54.94 4.80
N SER A 129 23.15 54.42 4.78
CA SER A 129 23.37 52.99 4.62
C SER A 129 22.99 52.27 5.91
N ILE A 130 21.80 51.67 5.94
CA ILE A 130 21.42 50.71 6.98
C ILE A 130 22.42 49.54 6.88
N ARG A 131 23.11 49.22 7.98
CA ARG A 131 24.07 48.11 7.98
C ARG A 131 23.32 46.79 7.91
N SER A 132 23.88 45.82 7.20
CA SER A 132 23.28 44.48 7.04
C SER A 132 23.03 43.75 8.37
N SER A 133 23.76 44.13 9.43
CA SER A 133 23.54 43.69 10.82
C SER A 133 22.16 44.03 11.34
N ASP A 134 21.64 45.20 10.98
CA ASP A 134 20.48 45.80 11.64
C ASP A 134 19.19 45.17 11.09
N ILE A 135 19.20 44.84 9.79
CA ILE A 135 18.18 44.04 9.10
C ILE A 135 18.17 42.59 9.65
N LEU A 136 19.34 41.99 9.89
CA LEU A 136 19.43 40.66 10.49
C LEU A 136 18.94 40.66 11.95
N SER A 137 19.26 41.69 12.74
CA SER A 137 18.73 41.80 14.11
C SER A 137 17.23 42.12 14.17
N SER A 138 16.71 42.86 13.19
CA SER A 138 15.26 43.05 12.99
C SER A 138 14.61 41.71 12.67
N LEU A 139 15.08 40.99 11.65
CA LEU A 139 14.54 39.68 11.26
C LEU A 139 14.66 38.64 12.38
N VAL A 140 15.75 38.64 13.16
CA VAL A 140 15.88 37.78 14.35
C VAL A 140 14.97 38.25 15.50
N GLY A 141 14.66 39.55 15.59
CA GLY A 141 13.65 40.11 16.48
C GLY A 141 12.23 39.68 16.09
N ASP A 142 11.90 39.70 14.80
CA ASP A 142 10.61 39.28 14.24
C ASP A 142 10.46 37.73 14.22
N LEU A 143 11.58 37.01 14.09
CA LEU A 143 11.67 35.54 14.26
C LEU A 143 11.73 35.10 15.72
N LYS A 144 11.69 36.02 16.70
CA LYS A 144 11.20 35.67 18.04
C LYS A 144 9.70 35.46 17.97
N VAL A 145 9.33 34.29 17.42
CA VAL A 145 8.05 33.63 17.68
C VAL A 145 7.74 33.88 19.15
N PRO A 146 6.59 34.48 19.49
CA PRO A 146 6.28 34.79 20.87
C PRO A 146 6.40 33.51 21.67
N ASP A 147 7.32 33.52 22.64
CA ASP A 147 7.63 32.40 23.51
C ASP A 147 6.30 31.82 24.01
N ARG A 148 6.01 30.56 23.64
CA ARG A 148 4.66 29.98 23.82
C ARG A 148 4.43 29.76 25.31
N LYS A 149 4.01 30.82 26.00
CA LYS A 149 3.67 30.82 27.43
C LYS A 149 2.48 29.91 27.77
N ASN A 150 1.83 29.34 26.77
CA ASN A 150 0.99 28.16 26.91
C ASN A 150 1.81 26.87 26.67
N ALA A 151 2.69 26.52 27.60
CA ALA A 151 3.21 25.15 27.70
C ALA A 151 2.09 24.13 28.02
N ALA A 152 0.90 24.62 28.43
CA ALA A 152 -0.31 23.83 28.63
C ALA A 152 -0.92 23.26 27.34
N ASP A 153 -0.60 23.83 26.16
CA ASP A 153 -1.17 23.41 24.87
C ASP A 153 -0.26 22.43 24.09
N SER A 154 0.89 22.02 24.65
CA SER A 154 1.66 20.92 24.05
C SER A 154 0.92 19.60 24.31
N PRO A 155 0.59 18.80 23.27
CA PRO A 155 -0.13 17.55 23.47
C PRO A 155 0.71 16.59 24.33
N ASP A 156 0.15 16.19 25.48
CA ASP A 156 0.76 15.21 26.36
C ASP A 156 0.91 13.88 25.61
N ALA A 157 2.15 13.52 25.29
CA ALA A 157 2.48 12.30 24.55
C ALA A 157 2.11 11.03 25.34
N VAL A 158 2.11 11.07 26.67
CA VAL A 158 1.71 9.93 27.52
C VAL A 158 0.20 9.75 27.48
N ALA A 159 -0.57 10.83 27.67
CA ALA A 159 -2.03 10.79 27.50
C ALA A 159 -2.44 10.42 26.07
N GLY A 160 -1.75 10.95 25.05
CA GLY A 160 -1.97 10.62 23.64
C GLY A 160 -1.70 9.15 23.31
N PHE A 161 -0.61 8.58 23.84
CA PHE A 161 -0.32 7.15 23.71
C PHE A 161 -1.36 6.28 24.43
N ALA A 162 -1.79 6.68 25.63
CA ALA A 162 -2.83 5.98 26.38
C ALA A 162 -4.18 6.01 25.65
N ASP A 163 -4.57 7.15 25.06
CA ASP A 163 -5.79 7.26 24.25
C ASP A 163 -5.72 6.43 22.96
N LEU A 164 -4.58 6.45 22.26
CA LEU A 164 -4.34 5.60 21.09
C LEU A 164 -4.49 4.11 21.46
N HIS A 165 -3.81 3.66 22.50
CA HIS A 165 -3.86 2.27 22.97
C HIS A 165 -5.29 1.85 23.34
N ARG A 166 -6.01 2.69 24.10
CA ARG A 166 -7.43 2.51 24.43
C ARG A 166 -8.31 2.39 23.18
N ARG A 167 -8.11 3.23 22.16
CA ARG A 167 -8.86 3.15 20.89
C ARG A 167 -8.51 1.91 20.08
N CYS A 168 -7.25 1.49 20.06
CA CYS A 168 -6.82 0.25 19.39
C CYS A 168 -7.47 -1.00 20.01
N GLN A 169 -7.71 -1.01 21.33
CA GLN A 169 -8.49 -2.06 21.98
C GLN A 169 -9.96 -2.09 21.53
N GLN A 170 -10.56 -0.94 21.19
CA GLN A 170 -11.96 -0.81 20.73
C GLN A 170 -12.23 -1.27 19.29
N LEU A 171 -11.17 -1.59 18.52
CA LEU A 171 -11.28 -2.19 17.19
C LEU A 171 -11.72 -3.66 17.29
N PRO A 172 -12.43 -4.23 16.30
CA PRO A 172 -12.75 -5.65 16.20
C PRO A 172 -11.56 -6.58 16.51
N GLU A 173 -11.82 -7.72 17.17
CA GLU A 173 -10.78 -8.64 17.63
C GLU A 173 -10.14 -9.42 16.49
N GLU A 174 -10.89 -9.64 15.42
CA GLU A 174 -10.54 -10.35 14.21
C GLU A 174 -9.41 -9.68 13.43
N TRP A 175 -9.31 -8.35 13.51
CA TRP A 175 -8.44 -7.55 12.65
C TRP A 175 -6.96 -7.55 13.07
N THR A 176 -6.09 -7.64 12.07
CA THR A 176 -4.71 -7.15 12.15
C THR A 176 -4.69 -5.73 11.58
N VAL A 177 -4.18 -4.77 12.35
CA VAL A 177 -4.13 -3.35 11.99
C VAL A 177 -2.71 -2.83 12.22
N PHE A 178 -2.12 -2.23 11.19
CA PHE A 178 -0.78 -1.65 11.28
C PHE A 178 -0.64 -0.39 10.43
N GLN A 179 0.20 0.53 10.87
CA GLN A 179 0.62 1.71 10.12
C GLN A 179 1.97 1.48 9.46
N ILE A 180 2.14 1.99 8.24
CA ILE A 180 3.43 2.13 7.56
C ILE A 180 3.69 3.62 7.36
N SER A 181 4.80 4.15 7.86
CA SER A 181 5.20 5.55 7.67
C SER A 181 6.70 5.74 7.46
N LYS A 182 7.10 6.75 6.67
CA LYS A 182 8.52 7.13 6.57
C LYS A 182 8.93 7.85 7.84
N CYS A 183 10.12 7.57 8.32
CA CYS A 183 10.71 8.32 9.43
C CYS A 183 10.93 9.78 9.02
N TYR A 184 10.40 10.72 9.79
CA TYR A 184 10.73 12.14 9.65
C TYR A 184 12.25 12.36 9.69
N THR A 185 12.76 13.24 8.83
CA THR A 185 14.12 13.77 8.94
C THR A 185 14.07 15.30 8.93
N PRO A 186 14.98 16.00 9.64
CA PRO A 186 15.00 17.47 9.67
C PRO A 186 15.12 18.13 8.29
N ARG A 187 15.60 17.39 7.27
CA ARG A 187 15.70 17.87 5.89
C ARG A 187 14.33 18.13 5.27
N TRP A 188 13.28 17.42 5.68
CA TRP A 188 11.92 17.53 5.12
C TRP A 188 11.37 18.95 5.19
N ASN A 189 11.76 19.75 6.19
CA ASN A 189 11.40 21.16 6.33
C ASN A 189 11.85 22.05 5.14
N SER A 190 12.75 21.55 4.29
CA SER A 190 13.30 22.24 3.13
C SER A 190 13.09 21.47 1.82
N LEU A 191 12.36 20.35 1.83
CA LEU A 191 12.11 19.53 0.64
C LEU A 191 10.69 19.76 0.10
N THR A 192 10.56 19.77 -1.22
CA THR A 192 9.25 19.59 -1.86
C THR A 192 8.70 18.19 -1.58
N HIS A 193 7.39 18.01 -1.65
CA HIS A 193 6.79 16.68 -1.49
C HIS A 193 7.36 15.64 -2.50
N GLN A 194 7.66 16.05 -3.74
CA GLN A 194 8.28 15.16 -4.73
C GLN A 194 9.69 14.70 -4.33
N GLU A 195 10.43 15.52 -3.59
CA GLU A 195 11.73 15.13 -3.02
C GLU A 195 11.55 14.27 -1.77
N MET A 196 10.57 14.57 -0.90
CA MET A 196 10.24 13.75 0.27
C MET A 196 9.85 12.32 -0.10
N LEU A 197 9.12 12.10 -1.21
CA LEU A 197 8.85 10.77 -1.76
C LEU A 197 10.14 9.98 -2.03
N ARG A 198 11.13 10.63 -2.63
CA ARG A 198 12.43 10.06 -3.04
C ARG A 198 13.46 9.97 -1.91
N GLU A 199 13.30 10.75 -0.84
CA GLU A 199 14.24 10.86 0.29
C GLU A 199 14.50 9.48 0.92
N ARG A 200 15.78 9.13 1.12
CA ARG A 200 16.18 7.83 1.68
C ARG A 200 16.11 7.85 3.20
N THR A 201 14.98 7.43 3.75
CA THR A 201 14.72 7.36 5.20
C THR A 201 14.52 5.92 5.67
N CYS A 202 14.53 5.70 6.99
CA CYS A 202 13.90 4.48 7.52
C CYS A 202 12.37 4.51 7.32
N VAL A 203 11.75 3.35 7.48
CA VAL A 203 10.29 3.17 7.46
C VAL A 203 9.87 2.44 8.73
N GLU A 204 8.84 2.94 9.38
CA GLU A 204 8.33 2.42 10.64
C GLU A 204 7.01 1.68 10.41
N PHE A 205 6.99 0.41 10.81
CA PHE A 205 5.80 -0.42 10.91
C PHE A 205 5.30 -0.37 12.35
N ILE A 206 4.17 0.31 12.57
CA ILE A 206 3.55 0.42 13.89
C ILE A 206 2.36 -0.53 13.93
N LEU A 207 2.53 -1.69 14.57
CA LEU A 207 1.46 -2.65 14.76
C LEU A 207 0.52 -2.12 15.85
N LEU A 208 -0.70 -1.76 15.44
CA LEU A 208 -1.72 -1.14 16.31
C LEU A 208 -2.65 -2.19 16.94
N LYS A 209 -2.98 -3.23 16.18
CA LYS A 209 -3.65 -4.43 16.67
C LYS A 209 -3.07 -5.62 15.93
N TYR A 210 -2.57 -6.61 16.66
CA TYR A 210 -1.81 -7.70 16.07
C TYR A 210 -1.92 -8.96 16.93
N PRO A 211 -1.52 -10.13 16.43
CA PRO A 211 -1.64 -11.38 17.16
C PRO A 211 -0.58 -11.51 18.28
N ASN A 212 -0.91 -12.20 19.37
CA ASN A 212 -0.06 -12.36 20.55
C ASN A 212 0.30 -11.04 21.25
N SER A 213 -0.48 -9.97 21.02
CA SER A 213 -0.27 -8.63 21.58
C SER A 213 -0.34 -8.60 23.11
N GLU A 214 -0.96 -9.62 23.71
CA GLU A 214 -1.14 -9.84 25.13
C GLU A 214 0.22 -9.99 25.85
N LEU A 215 1.27 -10.43 25.14
CA LEU A 215 2.66 -10.45 25.64
C LEU A 215 3.23 -9.05 25.97
N LEU A 216 2.59 -7.99 25.48
CA LEU A 216 2.92 -6.57 25.74
C LEU A 216 1.67 -5.78 26.18
N ASP A 217 0.73 -6.42 26.88
CA ASP A 217 -0.52 -5.80 27.36
C ASP A 217 -1.41 -5.19 26.24
N GLY A 218 -1.26 -5.63 25.00
CA GLY A 218 -1.95 -5.05 23.83
C GLY A 218 -1.40 -3.70 23.37
N LYS A 219 -0.22 -3.28 23.84
CA LYS A 219 0.40 -2.00 23.48
C LYS A 219 0.87 -2.00 22.02
N PRO A 220 0.78 -0.86 21.29
CA PRO A 220 1.33 -0.76 19.95
C PRO A 220 2.82 -1.14 19.87
N LEU A 221 3.20 -1.90 18.85
CA LEU A 221 4.57 -2.36 18.63
C LEU A 221 5.17 -1.71 17.39
N MET A 222 6.20 -0.88 17.58
CA MET A 222 7.01 -0.35 16.49
C MET A 222 8.13 -1.31 16.08
N ILE A 223 8.24 -1.54 14.77
CA ILE A 223 9.31 -2.24 14.06
C ILE A 223 9.87 -1.25 13.03
N ARG A 224 11.15 -0.89 13.17
CA ARG A 224 11.82 0.10 12.31
C ARG A 224 12.70 -0.60 11.29
N LEU A 225 12.44 -0.34 10.01
CA LEU A 225 13.22 -0.84 8.89
C LEU A 225 14.23 0.22 8.46
N GLU A 226 15.51 -0.13 8.53
CA GLU A 226 16.58 0.71 8.01
C GLU A 226 16.48 0.87 6.48
N PRO A 227 16.90 2.03 5.93
CA PRO A 227 16.79 2.31 4.50
C PRO A 227 17.50 1.23 3.66
N PRO A 228 16.93 0.84 2.50
CA PRO A 228 17.56 -0.06 1.53
C PRO A 228 18.98 0.39 1.17
N LYS A 229 19.82 -0.56 0.73
CA LYS A 229 21.20 -0.25 0.33
C LYS A 229 21.26 0.53 -0.97
N GLU A 230 20.36 0.24 -1.91
CA GLU A 230 20.27 1.02 -3.14
C GLU A 230 19.75 2.44 -2.85
N SER A 231 20.41 3.45 -3.42
CA SER A 231 20.08 4.87 -3.22
C SER A 231 18.83 5.31 -3.99
N ASP A 232 18.47 4.59 -5.06
CA ASP A 232 17.35 4.88 -5.96
C ASP A 232 16.02 4.25 -5.48
N PHE A 233 16.02 3.38 -4.48
CA PHE A 233 14.87 2.54 -4.12
C PHE A 233 13.56 3.33 -3.97
N PHE A 234 13.55 4.36 -3.12
CA PHE A 234 12.37 5.18 -2.90
C PHE A 234 11.95 5.97 -4.15
N ALA A 235 12.90 6.34 -5.01
CA ALA A 235 12.61 7.02 -6.27
C ALA A 235 11.94 6.08 -7.27
N VAL A 236 12.42 4.84 -7.40
CA VAL A 236 11.82 3.81 -8.29
C VAL A 236 10.45 3.35 -7.80
N LEU A 237 10.24 3.21 -6.48
CA LEU A 237 8.92 2.83 -5.97
C LEU A 237 7.89 3.97 -6.04
N SER A 238 8.32 5.24 -5.95
CA SER A 238 7.42 6.40 -6.10
C SER A 238 7.18 6.81 -7.56
N SER A 239 8.01 6.36 -8.51
CA SER A 239 7.86 6.68 -9.93
C SER A 239 6.85 5.79 -10.68
N ILE A 240 6.46 4.63 -10.15
CA ILE A 240 5.52 3.67 -10.78
C ILE A 240 4.33 4.36 -11.47
N PRO A 241 3.59 5.29 -10.82
CA PRO A 241 2.41 5.88 -11.45
C PRO A 241 2.72 6.80 -12.63
N VAL A 242 3.93 7.37 -12.67
CA VAL A 242 4.41 8.25 -13.75
C VAL A 242 4.97 7.40 -14.90
N GLU A 243 5.76 6.36 -14.58
CA GLU A 243 6.34 5.46 -15.57
C GLU A 243 5.27 4.63 -16.29
N VAL A 244 4.28 4.09 -15.57
CA VAL A 244 3.13 3.42 -16.19
C VAL A 244 2.35 4.38 -17.09
N LYS A 245 2.16 5.65 -16.70
CA LYS A 245 1.48 6.63 -17.54
C LYS A 245 2.26 6.94 -18.83
N SER A 246 3.56 7.26 -18.72
CA SER A 246 4.43 7.50 -19.88
C SER A 246 4.43 6.31 -20.83
N PHE A 247 4.49 5.11 -20.27
CA PHE A 247 4.43 3.86 -21.03
C PHE A 247 3.12 3.75 -21.85
N LEU A 248 1.96 4.03 -21.25
CA LEU A 248 0.67 3.95 -21.92
C LEU A 248 0.51 5.01 -23.03
N GLU A 249 1.05 6.21 -22.82
CA GLU A 249 1.09 7.27 -23.84
C GLU A 249 2.00 6.88 -25.02
N GLU A 250 3.09 6.15 -24.78
CA GLU A 250 3.98 5.61 -25.81
C GLU A 250 3.45 4.32 -26.50
N GLU A 251 2.63 3.52 -25.82
CA GLU A 251 2.05 2.26 -26.36
C GLU A 251 1.18 2.54 -27.60
N VAL A 252 0.47 3.67 -27.62
CA VAL A 252 -0.29 4.16 -28.79
C VAL A 252 0.59 4.23 -30.06
N ASN A 253 1.89 4.42 -29.89
CA ASN A 253 2.86 4.61 -30.97
C ASN A 253 3.76 3.37 -31.22
N SER A 254 3.73 2.33 -30.37
CA SER A 254 4.72 1.25 -30.40
C SER A 254 4.22 -0.08 -29.83
N GLY A 255 4.35 -1.16 -30.62
CA GLY A 255 3.61 -2.42 -30.42
C GLY A 255 4.06 -3.36 -29.27
N SER A 256 3.48 -4.57 -29.29
CA SER A 256 3.33 -5.50 -28.15
C SER A 256 4.57 -5.80 -27.30
N ARG A 257 5.78 -5.79 -27.86
CA ARG A 257 7.03 -6.13 -27.15
C ARG A 257 7.24 -5.29 -25.88
N ARG A 258 6.78 -4.03 -25.90
CA ARG A 258 6.86 -3.12 -24.76
C ARG A 258 6.00 -3.56 -23.57
N GLN A 259 4.89 -4.28 -23.79
CA GLN A 259 4.03 -4.73 -22.67
C GLN A 259 4.79 -5.67 -21.73
N ASP A 260 5.66 -6.54 -22.23
CA ASP A 260 6.46 -7.42 -21.37
C ASP A 260 7.49 -6.64 -20.54
N GLU A 261 7.96 -5.48 -21.02
CA GLU A 261 8.96 -4.64 -20.37
C GLU A 261 8.39 -3.96 -19.11
N ILE A 262 7.21 -3.32 -19.20
CA ILE A 262 6.55 -2.70 -18.03
C ILE A 262 6.11 -3.75 -16.99
N GLU A 263 5.68 -4.92 -17.45
CA GLU A 263 5.26 -6.03 -16.59
C GLU A 263 6.44 -6.67 -15.84
N SER A 264 7.60 -6.77 -16.51
CA SER A 264 8.88 -7.17 -15.90
C SER A 264 9.41 -6.11 -14.93
N HIS A 265 9.30 -4.83 -15.28
CA HIS A 265 9.71 -3.71 -14.41
C HIS A 265 8.93 -3.71 -13.09
N ILE A 266 7.60 -3.80 -13.13
CA ILE A 266 6.74 -3.89 -11.92
C ILE A 266 7.05 -5.17 -11.13
N ALA A 267 7.40 -6.28 -11.81
CA ALA A 267 7.84 -7.50 -11.12
C ALA A 267 9.15 -7.29 -10.34
N GLY A 268 10.14 -6.60 -10.94
CA GLY A 268 11.40 -6.24 -10.29
C GLY A 268 11.20 -5.32 -9.09
N ILE A 269 10.29 -4.34 -9.17
CA ILE A 269 9.95 -3.48 -8.04
C ILE A 269 9.38 -4.28 -6.86
N ILE A 270 8.47 -5.22 -7.12
CA ILE A 270 7.89 -6.08 -6.07
C ILE A 270 8.98 -6.95 -5.42
N ASP A 271 9.91 -7.50 -6.21
CA ASP A 271 11.04 -8.29 -5.70
C ASP A 271 12.00 -7.46 -4.82
N ARG A 272 12.30 -6.21 -5.23
CA ARG A 272 13.04 -5.24 -4.40
C ARG A 272 12.33 -4.98 -3.08
N LEU A 273 11.02 -4.72 -3.11
CA LEU A 273 10.20 -4.44 -1.92
C LEU A 273 10.18 -5.63 -0.95
N VAL A 274 9.92 -6.85 -1.45
CA VAL A 274 9.96 -8.09 -0.64
C VAL A 274 11.36 -8.33 -0.08
N THR A 275 12.42 -8.15 -0.88
CA THR A 275 13.82 -8.35 -0.43
C THR A 275 14.22 -7.37 0.67
N TRP A 276 13.78 -6.10 0.58
CA TRP A 276 14.06 -5.09 1.60
C TRP A 276 13.27 -5.33 2.90
N LEU A 277 11.97 -5.68 2.83
CA LEU A 277 11.18 -6.11 3.98
C LEU A 277 11.80 -7.35 4.67
N GLY A 278 12.29 -8.30 3.87
CA GLY A 278 12.96 -9.51 4.35
C GLY A 278 12.06 -10.31 5.30
N PRO A 279 12.47 -10.55 6.57
CA PRO A 279 11.67 -11.31 7.52
C PRO A 279 10.32 -10.64 7.84
N TRP A 280 10.21 -9.32 7.69
CA TRP A 280 9.02 -8.56 8.09
C TRP A 280 7.87 -8.62 7.06
N VAL A 281 8.06 -9.30 5.92
CA VAL A 281 6.97 -9.60 4.98
C VAL A 281 5.84 -10.40 5.63
N VAL A 282 6.13 -11.18 6.68
CA VAL A 282 5.15 -11.93 7.48
C VAL A 282 4.08 -11.07 8.14
N LEU A 283 4.37 -9.78 8.41
CA LEU A 283 3.45 -8.83 9.05
C LEU A 283 2.23 -8.52 8.16
N PHE A 284 2.35 -8.77 6.85
CA PHE A 284 1.26 -8.69 5.87
C PHE A 284 0.34 -9.94 5.95
N SER A 285 -0.03 -10.35 7.16
CA SER A 285 -0.87 -11.53 7.43
C SER A 285 -1.84 -11.30 8.59
N GLY A 286 -3.09 -11.70 8.40
CA GLY A 286 -4.14 -11.60 9.40
C GLY A 286 -4.02 -12.62 10.54
N LYS A 287 -4.96 -12.54 11.48
CA LYS A 287 -5.25 -13.66 12.40
C LYS A 287 -5.88 -14.81 11.62
N PHE A 288 -5.49 -16.06 11.92
CA PHE A 288 -6.07 -17.22 11.24
C PHE A 288 -7.55 -17.41 11.60
N THR A 289 -8.36 -17.78 10.60
CA THR A 289 -9.80 -18.03 10.75
C THR A 289 -10.11 -19.50 10.99
N SER A 290 -9.31 -20.41 10.42
CA SER A 290 -9.59 -21.85 10.50
C SER A 290 -9.11 -22.45 11.82
N PRO A 291 -9.90 -23.32 12.49
CA PRO A 291 -9.48 -23.97 13.73
C PRO A 291 -8.18 -24.79 13.58
N ARG A 292 -7.93 -25.34 12.38
CA ARG A 292 -6.68 -26.06 12.07
C ARG A 292 -5.47 -25.13 12.13
N ASP A 293 -5.57 -23.96 11.50
CA ASP A 293 -4.47 -23.00 11.43
C ASP A 293 -4.24 -22.35 12.81
N GLN A 294 -5.31 -22.08 13.56
CA GLN A 294 -5.26 -21.64 14.96
C GLN A 294 -4.60 -22.68 15.89
N GLN A 295 -4.86 -23.97 15.70
CA GLN A 295 -4.21 -25.04 16.47
C GLN A 295 -2.71 -25.15 16.13
N LEU A 296 -2.35 -25.05 14.85
CA LEU A 296 -0.95 -25.03 14.40
C LEU A 296 -0.21 -23.81 14.97
N GLU A 297 -0.86 -22.66 14.97
CA GLU A 297 -0.38 -21.41 15.55
C GLU A 297 -0.11 -21.53 17.05
N ALA A 298 -1.02 -22.12 17.82
CA ALA A 298 -0.82 -22.39 19.24
C ALA A 298 0.36 -23.35 19.47
N GLU A 299 0.51 -24.39 18.65
CA GLU A 299 1.67 -25.30 18.74
C GLU A 299 3.00 -24.59 18.45
N ILE A 300 3.03 -23.74 17.41
CA ILE A 300 4.20 -22.93 17.06
C ILE A 300 4.52 -21.94 18.19
N PHE A 301 3.51 -21.26 18.73
CA PHE A 301 3.67 -20.31 19.84
C PHE A 301 4.29 -20.99 21.06
N ASN A 302 3.76 -22.15 21.48
CA ASN A 302 4.29 -22.90 22.62
C ASN A 302 5.75 -23.31 22.40
N ARG A 303 6.10 -23.80 21.21
CA ARG A 303 7.50 -24.12 20.86
C ARG A 303 8.43 -22.90 20.90
N VAL A 304 7.94 -21.73 20.47
CA VAL A 304 8.69 -20.45 20.55
C VAL A 304 8.85 -20.01 22.01
N GLU A 305 7.83 -20.19 22.85
CA GLU A 305 7.89 -19.92 24.28
C GLU A 305 8.92 -20.82 24.98
N ASP A 306 8.85 -22.15 24.78
CA ASP A 306 9.81 -23.12 25.32
C ASP A 306 11.26 -22.77 24.93
N PHE A 307 11.48 -22.42 23.65
CA PHE A 307 12.78 -21.97 23.17
C PHE A 307 13.23 -20.68 23.86
N CYS A 308 12.33 -19.69 24.01
CA CYS A 308 12.67 -18.41 24.63
C CYS A 308 12.96 -18.55 26.13
N ILE A 309 12.20 -19.38 26.86
CA ILE A 309 12.45 -19.69 28.27
C ILE A 309 13.81 -20.39 28.42
N THR A 310 14.05 -21.44 27.65
CA THR A 310 15.31 -22.21 27.67
C THR A 310 16.53 -21.33 27.39
N ASN A 311 16.41 -20.38 26.45
CA ASN A 311 17.48 -19.47 26.05
C ASN A 311 17.48 -18.12 26.79
N LYS A 312 16.67 -17.97 27.86
CA LYS A 312 16.57 -16.76 28.70
C LYS A 312 16.32 -15.47 27.90
N ARG A 313 15.43 -15.54 26.90
CA ARG A 313 15.06 -14.42 26.03
C ARG A 313 13.93 -13.56 26.62
N SER A 314 13.83 -12.31 26.14
CA SER A 314 12.83 -11.37 26.63
C SER A 314 11.42 -11.68 26.11
N LYS A 315 10.37 -11.18 26.78
CA LYS A 315 8.98 -11.28 26.27
C LYS A 315 8.79 -10.53 24.93
N ARG A 316 9.58 -9.47 24.67
CA ARG A 316 9.65 -8.82 23.35
C ARG A 316 10.27 -9.74 22.30
N ASP A 317 11.34 -10.47 22.63
CA ASP A 317 11.97 -11.43 21.71
C ASP A 317 11.00 -12.56 21.38
N GLN A 318 10.30 -13.11 22.40
CA GLN A 318 9.27 -14.13 22.22
C GLN A 318 8.19 -13.63 21.25
N LEU A 319 7.68 -12.41 21.43
CA LEU A 319 6.70 -11.83 20.53
C LEU A 319 7.24 -11.69 19.10
N LEU A 320 8.43 -11.12 18.90
CA LEU A 320 9.02 -10.94 17.56
C LEU A 320 9.30 -12.28 16.87
N MET A 321 9.79 -13.27 17.61
CA MET A 321 9.98 -14.64 17.13
C MET A 321 8.64 -15.29 16.78
N SER A 322 7.60 -15.13 17.60
CA SER A 322 6.26 -15.65 17.31
C SER A 322 5.64 -15.00 16.07
N LEU A 323 5.76 -13.68 15.90
CA LEU A 323 5.28 -12.97 14.71
C LEU A 323 5.90 -13.51 13.42
N LEU A 324 7.21 -13.79 13.43
CA LEU A 324 7.88 -14.45 12.31
C LEU A 324 7.46 -15.92 12.15
N ALA A 325 7.39 -16.67 13.25
CA ALA A 325 7.16 -18.12 13.24
C ALA A 325 5.77 -18.51 12.70
N ARG A 326 4.76 -17.63 12.84
CA ARG A 326 3.39 -17.83 12.31
C ARG A 326 3.35 -18.07 10.80
N ARG A 327 4.24 -17.42 10.04
CA ARG A 327 4.21 -17.40 8.56
C ARG A 327 5.57 -17.66 7.95
N LEU A 328 6.25 -18.69 8.46
CA LEU A 328 7.53 -19.15 7.90
C LEU A 328 7.39 -19.66 6.46
N ASP A 329 6.18 -19.90 5.95
CA ASP A 329 5.92 -20.15 4.52
C ASP A 329 6.32 -18.96 3.63
N LEU A 330 6.09 -17.73 4.08
CA LEU A 330 6.30 -16.50 3.29
C LEU A 330 7.77 -16.06 3.19
N VAL A 331 8.67 -16.64 4.01
CA VAL A 331 10.08 -16.23 4.10
C VAL A 331 11.04 -17.34 3.69
N ASP A 332 12.14 -16.98 3.05
CA ASP A 332 13.23 -17.90 2.75
C ASP A 332 14.23 -18.02 3.92
N LEU A 333 15.21 -18.93 3.80
CA LEU A 333 16.24 -19.11 4.83
C LEU A 333 17.14 -17.86 4.98
N LYS A 334 17.28 -17.04 3.94
CA LYS A 334 18.06 -15.78 3.98
C LYS A 334 17.38 -14.72 4.83
N ALA A 335 16.05 -14.60 4.73
CA ALA A 335 15.24 -13.72 5.56
C ALA A 335 15.23 -14.18 7.03
N ILE A 336 15.12 -15.50 7.30
CA ILE A 336 15.25 -16.06 8.66
C ILE A 336 16.65 -15.76 9.22
N TYR A 337 17.71 -15.97 8.45
CA TYR A 337 19.09 -15.65 8.87
C TYR A 337 19.25 -14.17 9.19
N ARG A 338 18.70 -13.27 8.36
CA ARG A 338 18.70 -11.81 8.61
C ARG A 338 18.01 -11.46 9.93
N PHE A 339 16.84 -12.04 10.21
CA PHE A 339 16.16 -11.86 11.50
C PHE A 339 17.03 -12.31 12.68
N CYS A 340 17.69 -13.47 12.56
CA CYS A 340 18.62 -13.95 13.59
C CYS A 340 19.82 -13.00 13.77
N CYS A 341 20.35 -12.39 12.70
CA CYS A 341 21.38 -11.35 12.79
C CYS A 341 20.90 -10.08 13.51
N GLU A 342 19.64 -9.68 13.31
CA GLU A 342 19.03 -8.50 13.95
C GLU A 342 18.71 -8.76 15.45
N MET A 343 18.57 -10.03 15.87
CA MET A 343 18.10 -10.43 17.21
C MET A 343 19.10 -11.16 18.10
N ALA A 344 20.26 -11.58 17.58
CA ALA A 344 21.27 -12.32 18.34
C ALA A 344 22.48 -11.45 18.72
N ALA A 345 22.90 -11.51 19.98
CA ALA A 345 24.08 -10.81 20.49
C ALA A 345 25.41 -11.50 20.13
N ASP A 346 25.38 -12.79 19.81
CA ASP A 346 26.56 -13.62 19.55
C ASP A 346 26.25 -14.76 18.56
N GLU A 347 27.30 -15.34 17.98
CA GLU A 347 27.22 -16.37 16.94
C GLU A 347 26.53 -17.65 17.41
N HIS A 348 26.70 -18.05 18.67
CA HIS A 348 26.08 -19.26 19.21
C HIS A 348 24.56 -19.10 19.33
N LYS A 349 24.09 -17.96 19.88
CA LYS A 349 22.66 -17.62 19.92
C LYS A 349 22.07 -17.46 18.53
N LEU A 350 22.81 -16.85 17.59
CA LEU A 350 22.39 -16.72 16.19
C LEU A 350 22.15 -18.09 15.56
N LYS A 351 23.13 -19.01 15.69
CA LYS A 351 23.02 -20.37 15.17
C LYS A 351 21.85 -21.12 15.81
N GLY A 352 21.71 -21.06 17.14
CA GLY A 352 20.61 -21.72 17.85
C GLY A 352 19.22 -21.22 17.41
N MET A 353 19.04 -19.91 17.20
CA MET A 353 17.80 -19.35 16.66
C MET A 353 17.55 -19.76 15.22
N PHE A 354 18.59 -19.73 14.38
CA PHE A 354 18.47 -20.10 12.97
C PHE A 354 18.10 -21.57 12.80
N ASP A 355 18.80 -22.48 13.49
CA ASP A 355 18.52 -23.91 13.47
C ASP A 355 17.08 -24.20 13.96
N PHE A 356 16.63 -23.49 14.99
CA PHE A 356 15.26 -23.60 15.52
C PHE A 356 14.20 -23.12 14.51
N LEU A 357 14.33 -21.90 13.97
CA LEU A 357 13.35 -21.33 13.03
C LEU A 357 13.36 -22.06 11.67
N ALA A 358 14.52 -22.47 11.17
CA ALA A 358 14.63 -23.30 9.97
C ALA A 358 14.01 -24.69 10.19
N GLY A 359 14.24 -25.31 11.36
CA GLY A 359 13.61 -26.58 11.73
C GLY A 359 12.09 -26.47 11.89
N LEU A 360 11.57 -25.35 12.40
CA LEU A 360 10.12 -25.08 12.38
C LEU A 360 9.60 -24.95 10.95
N LYS A 361 10.28 -24.20 10.06
CA LYS A 361 9.90 -24.09 8.65
C LYS A 361 9.82 -25.48 7.99
N GLU A 362 10.87 -26.28 8.10
CA GLU A 362 10.94 -27.63 7.49
C GLU A 362 9.91 -28.61 8.07
N SER A 363 9.60 -28.53 9.37
CA SER A 363 8.70 -29.49 10.04
C SER A 363 7.22 -29.10 10.07
N LYS A 364 6.87 -27.84 9.81
CA LYS A 364 5.49 -27.32 9.94
C LYS A 364 4.91 -26.68 8.69
N PHE A 365 5.74 -26.25 7.75
CA PHE A 365 5.28 -25.52 6.56
C PHE A 365 5.63 -26.32 5.30
N ASP A 366 4.62 -27.02 4.78
CA ASP A 366 4.67 -27.66 3.45
C ASP A 366 4.89 -26.61 2.34
N VAL A 367 5.33 -27.07 1.17
CA VAL A 367 5.57 -26.24 -0.03
C VAL A 367 4.32 -25.46 -0.48
N VAL A 368 3.11 -25.91 -0.10
CA VAL A 368 1.84 -25.25 -0.42
C VAL A 368 1.04 -25.01 0.88
N PHE A 369 1.49 -24.04 1.68
CA PHE A 369 0.70 -23.54 2.81
C PHE A 369 -0.39 -22.60 2.30
N ASN A 370 -1.66 -22.95 2.53
CA ASN A 370 -2.81 -22.14 2.17
C ASN A 370 -3.73 -22.00 3.39
N SER A 371 -3.51 -20.93 4.14
CA SER A 371 -4.28 -20.54 5.33
C SER A 371 -5.37 -19.54 4.99
N SER A 372 -6.47 -19.57 5.73
CA SER A 372 -7.49 -18.50 5.70
C SER A 372 -7.25 -17.55 6.87
N CYS A 373 -7.28 -16.25 6.60
CA CYS A 373 -6.94 -15.18 7.53
C CYS A 373 -8.03 -14.10 7.51
N PHE A 374 -8.25 -13.46 8.66
CA PHE A 374 -9.06 -12.24 8.74
C PHE A 374 -8.35 -11.06 8.04
N PRO A 375 -9.05 -9.95 7.74
CA PRO A 375 -8.48 -8.82 7.00
C PRO A 375 -7.31 -8.12 7.71
N CYS A 376 -6.39 -7.59 6.91
CA CYS A 376 -5.34 -6.67 7.32
C CYS A 376 -5.72 -5.24 6.95
N LEU A 377 -5.77 -4.35 7.92
CA LEU A 377 -6.09 -2.93 7.72
C LEU A 377 -4.80 -2.12 7.83
N MET A 378 -4.36 -1.57 6.70
CA MET A 378 -3.13 -0.80 6.57
C MET A 378 -3.44 0.69 6.69
N VAL A 379 -2.86 1.37 7.67
CA VAL A 379 -2.81 2.83 7.69
C VAL A 379 -1.55 3.23 6.93
N VAL A 380 -1.69 3.83 5.75
CA VAL A 380 -0.56 4.07 4.84
C VAL A 380 -0.29 5.56 4.75
N ASP A 381 0.92 5.94 5.16
CA ASP A 381 1.49 7.27 4.96
C ASP A 381 1.52 7.63 3.47
N GLU A 382 1.13 8.87 3.18
CA GLU A 382 1.07 9.45 1.84
C GLU A 382 2.38 9.25 1.05
N LEU A 383 3.54 9.32 1.74
CA LEU A 383 4.86 9.19 1.11
C LEU A 383 5.20 7.76 0.64
N VAL A 384 4.38 6.77 0.98
CA VAL A 384 4.51 5.37 0.52
C VAL A 384 3.19 4.77 0.04
N ASP A 385 2.16 5.59 -0.18
CA ASP A 385 0.85 5.12 -0.64
C ASP A 385 0.86 4.64 -2.10
N SER A 386 1.78 5.11 -2.94
CA SER A 386 1.91 4.60 -4.32
C SER A 386 2.42 3.14 -4.40
N TYR A 387 2.86 2.53 -3.30
CA TYR A 387 3.54 1.24 -3.33
C TYR A 387 2.53 0.08 -3.37
N PRO A 388 2.82 -1.03 -4.08
CA PRO A 388 1.91 -2.18 -4.23
C PRO A 388 1.94 -3.11 -3.02
N TRP A 389 1.62 -2.59 -1.82
CA TRP A 389 1.68 -3.29 -0.54
C TRP A 389 0.90 -4.62 -0.50
N GLU A 390 -0.24 -4.69 -1.18
CA GLU A 390 -1.08 -5.89 -1.27
C GLU A 390 -0.42 -7.05 -2.03
N MET A 391 0.69 -6.80 -2.73
CA MET A 391 1.47 -7.84 -3.40
C MET A 391 2.44 -8.56 -2.45
N MET A 392 2.67 -8.04 -1.24
CA MET A 392 3.55 -8.67 -0.24
C MET A 392 3.00 -10.01 0.25
N ASN A 393 1.67 -10.17 0.24
CA ASN A 393 1.00 -11.44 0.48
C ASN A 393 -0.26 -11.53 -0.40
N THR A 394 -0.11 -11.99 -1.65
CA THR A 394 -1.22 -12.03 -2.62
C THR A 394 -2.41 -12.94 -2.23
N GLY A 395 -2.27 -13.75 -1.18
CA GLY A 395 -3.37 -14.55 -0.61
C GLY A 395 -4.18 -13.82 0.48
N GLN A 396 -3.71 -12.67 0.96
CA GLN A 396 -4.28 -11.94 2.09
C GLN A 396 -5.26 -10.84 1.64
N GLU A 397 -6.27 -10.64 2.47
CA GLU A 397 -7.27 -9.58 2.35
C GLU A 397 -6.73 -8.28 2.96
N PHE A 398 -6.80 -7.18 2.20
CA PHE A 398 -6.22 -5.88 2.59
C PHE A 398 -7.19 -4.73 2.35
N CYS A 399 -7.22 -3.83 3.33
CA CYS A 399 -7.81 -2.49 3.23
C CYS A 399 -6.75 -1.42 3.52
N ARG A 400 -6.94 -0.22 2.98
CA ARG A 400 -6.13 0.97 3.25
C ARG A 400 -6.92 2.07 3.94
N PHE A 401 -6.26 2.84 4.79
CA PHE A 401 -6.75 4.05 5.43
C PHE A 401 -5.66 5.14 5.38
N GLY A 402 -6.03 6.40 5.12
CA GLY A 402 -5.09 7.52 5.15
C GLY A 402 -4.68 7.95 6.57
N SER A 403 -5.44 7.57 7.60
CA SER A 403 -5.06 7.83 9.00
C SER A 403 -5.79 6.90 9.98
N VAL A 404 -5.22 6.75 11.18
CA VAL A 404 -5.88 6.07 12.31
C VAL A 404 -7.20 6.76 12.66
N ARG A 405 -7.27 8.10 12.56
CA ARG A 405 -8.48 8.88 12.87
C ARG A 405 -9.63 8.57 11.92
N LEU A 406 -9.34 8.35 10.63
CA LEU A 406 -10.33 7.98 9.62
C LEU A 406 -10.80 6.52 9.80
N LEU A 407 -9.86 5.61 10.10
CA LEU A 407 -10.20 4.23 10.48
C LEU A 407 -11.20 4.21 11.65
N MET A 408 -10.89 4.90 12.75
CA MET A 408 -11.76 4.94 13.94
C MET A 408 -13.14 5.53 13.60
N GLN A 409 -13.21 6.57 12.76
CA GLN A 409 -14.47 7.18 12.33
C GLN A 409 -15.38 6.22 11.58
N LEU A 410 -14.83 5.49 10.60
CA LEU A 410 -15.61 4.54 9.81
C LEU A 410 -16.04 3.34 10.65
N VAL A 411 -15.19 2.86 11.56
CA VAL A 411 -15.53 1.80 12.53
C VAL A 411 -16.66 2.24 13.46
N GLU A 412 -16.62 3.47 13.98
CA GLU A 412 -17.66 4.03 14.84
C GLU A 412 -18.98 4.21 14.06
N THR A 413 -18.92 4.80 12.87
CA THR A 413 -20.09 5.07 12.02
C THR A 413 -20.83 3.79 11.59
N HIS A 414 -20.10 2.70 11.32
CA HIS A 414 -20.66 1.46 10.77
C HIS A 414 -20.67 0.29 11.78
N ARG A 415 -20.37 0.54 13.06
CA ARG A 415 -20.17 -0.47 14.12
C ARG A 415 -21.22 -1.58 14.14
N ASP A 416 -22.50 -1.21 14.08
CA ASP A 416 -23.61 -2.15 14.22
C ASP A 416 -23.71 -3.17 13.09
N LYS A 417 -23.22 -2.79 11.89
CA LYS A 417 -23.20 -3.63 10.69
C LYS A 417 -21.93 -4.48 10.56
N ILE A 418 -20.91 -4.23 11.40
CA ILE A 418 -19.69 -5.05 11.44
C ILE A 418 -19.96 -6.31 12.26
N LYS A 419 -19.71 -7.48 11.67
CA LYS A 419 -19.85 -8.82 12.27
C LYS A 419 -18.73 -9.73 11.78
N ASN A 420 -18.10 -10.49 12.68
CA ASN A 420 -17.02 -11.44 12.37
C ASN A 420 -15.86 -10.80 11.59
N GLY A 421 -15.52 -9.55 11.89
CA GLY A 421 -14.50 -8.77 11.17
C GLY A 421 -14.92 -8.18 9.81
N TYR A 422 -16.18 -8.25 9.39
CA TYR A 422 -16.64 -7.70 8.10
C TYR A 422 -17.86 -6.79 8.23
N LEU A 423 -17.88 -5.71 7.46
CA LEU A 423 -19.07 -4.90 7.25
C LEU A 423 -20.04 -5.66 6.32
N ARG A 424 -21.28 -5.86 6.76
CA ARG A 424 -22.33 -6.48 5.93
C ARG A 424 -23.10 -5.40 5.15
N VAL A 425 -23.09 -5.51 3.82
CA VAL A 425 -23.81 -4.62 2.89
C VAL A 425 -24.69 -5.47 1.97
N PRO A 426 -26.01 -5.28 1.91
CA PRO A 426 -26.86 -5.97 0.94
C PRO A 426 -26.75 -5.25 -0.42
N ALA A 427 -26.02 -5.80 -1.39
CA ALA A 427 -25.81 -5.17 -2.70
C ALA A 427 -27.04 -5.30 -3.62
N LEU A 428 -28.18 -4.72 -3.22
CA LEU A 428 -29.48 -4.85 -3.89
C LEU A 428 -29.80 -3.65 -4.79
N LYS A 429 -29.56 -2.43 -4.31
CA LYS A 429 -29.77 -1.20 -5.08
C LYS A 429 -28.45 -0.74 -5.68
N CYS A 430 -28.18 -1.16 -6.91
CA CYS A 430 -26.96 -0.80 -7.62
C CYS A 430 -27.22 0.24 -8.72
N HIS A 431 -26.29 1.19 -8.88
CA HIS A 431 -26.31 2.17 -9.96
C HIS A 431 -24.95 2.23 -10.66
N SER A 432 -24.94 2.05 -11.98
CA SER A 432 -23.74 2.11 -12.81
C SER A 432 -23.73 3.39 -13.64
N ILE A 433 -22.65 4.16 -13.56
CA ILE A 433 -22.36 5.34 -14.38
C ILE A 433 -21.31 4.90 -15.41
N ILE A 434 -21.62 5.05 -16.70
CA ILE A 434 -20.84 4.51 -17.82
C ILE A 434 -20.57 5.62 -18.83
N ASN A 435 -19.29 5.91 -19.08
CA ASN A 435 -18.82 6.89 -20.07
C ASN A 435 -19.49 8.29 -19.93
N PRO A 436 -19.51 8.91 -18.74
CA PRO A 436 -20.21 10.17 -18.53
C PRO A 436 -19.67 11.33 -19.38
N ASP A 437 -18.36 11.31 -19.70
CA ASP A 437 -17.70 12.30 -20.58
C ASP A 437 -17.99 12.07 -22.09
N ASN A 438 -18.74 11.01 -22.45
CA ASN A 438 -19.09 10.60 -23.81
C ASN A 438 -17.90 10.52 -24.81
N ASN A 439 -16.73 10.07 -24.35
CA ASN A 439 -15.50 10.02 -25.14
C ASN A 439 -14.83 8.62 -25.17
N LEU A 440 -15.25 7.69 -24.30
CA LEU A 440 -14.75 6.32 -24.21
C LEU A 440 -15.69 5.33 -24.94
N ALA A 441 -16.03 5.61 -26.20
CA ALA A 441 -17.02 4.84 -26.97
C ALA A 441 -16.82 3.31 -26.96
N LYS A 442 -15.57 2.83 -27.04
CA LYS A 442 -15.25 1.39 -26.98
C LYS A 442 -15.55 0.78 -25.60
N MET A 443 -15.27 1.48 -24.51
CA MET A 443 -15.63 1.06 -23.15
C MET A 443 -17.15 1.05 -23.01
N SER A 444 -17.81 2.13 -23.44
CA SER A 444 -19.27 2.25 -23.32
C SER A 444 -20.00 1.08 -23.97
N VAL A 445 -19.65 0.74 -25.21
CA VAL A 445 -20.23 -0.43 -25.91
C VAL A 445 -20.03 -1.74 -25.13
N ARG A 446 -18.83 -1.99 -24.58
CA ARG A 446 -18.54 -3.19 -23.78
C ARG A 446 -19.35 -3.26 -22.49
N LEU A 447 -19.34 -2.18 -21.72
CA LEU A 447 -19.98 -2.14 -20.42
C LEU A 447 -21.51 -2.08 -20.54
N GLN A 448 -22.05 -1.40 -21.55
CA GLN A 448 -23.47 -1.45 -21.86
C GLN A 448 -23.93 -2.88 -22.19
N ALA A 449 -23.18 -3.63 -23.01
CA ALA A 449 -23.49 -5.03 -23.31
C ALA A 449 -23.49 -5.90 -22.04
N PHE A 450 -22.50 -5.74 -21.16
CA PHE A 450 -22.47 -6.45 -19.88
C PHE A 450 -23.63 -6.05 -18.96
N TYR A 451 -23.76 -4.78 -18.59
CA TYR A 451 -24.75 -4.36 -17.59
C TYR A 451 -26.20 -4.58 -18.06
N LYS A 452 -26.53 -4.26 -19.32
CA LYS A 452 -27.91 -4.43 -19.84
C LYS A 452 -28.34 -5.89 -19.95
N GLU A 453 -27.42 -6.81 -20.21
CA GLU A 453 -27.75 -8.25 -20.26
C GLU A 453 -27.61 -8.93 -18.89
N TRP A 454 -26.55 -8.67 -18.14
CA TRP A 454 -26.25 -9.37 -16.89
C TRP A 454 -27.06 -8.85 -15.68
N TYR A 455 -27.43 -7.57 -15.66
CA TYR A 455 -28.16 -6.93 -14.55
C TYR A 455 -29.38 -6.13 -15.05
N GLN A 456 -30.55 -6.77 -15.05
CA GLN A 456 -31.82 -6.15 -15.47
C GLN A 456 -32.38 -5.16 -14.43
N ASP A 457 -31.87 -5.23 -13.20
CA ASP A 457 -32.28 -4.51 -12.00
C ASP A 457 -31.40 -3.28 -11.68
N PHE A 458 -30.24 -3.15 -12.32
CA PHE A 458 -29.33 -2.03 -12.09
C PHE A 458 -29.82 -0.76 -12.77
N LYS A 459 -29.78 0.37 -12.05
CA LYS A 459 -29.96 1.69 -12.68
C LYS A 459 -28.71 2.06 -13.47
N LEU A 460 -28.87 2.63 -14.66
CA LEU A 460 -27.76 2.97 -15.55
C LEU A 460 -27.81 4.45 -15.98
N THR A 461 -26.70 5.17 -15.80
CA THR A 461 -26.43 6.47 -16.44
C THR A 461 -25.38 6.23 -17.52
N ILE A 462 -25.67 6.60 -18.77
CA ILE A 462 -24.90 6.15 -19.95
C ILE A 462 -24.60 7.35 -20.86
N ASP A 463 -23.36 7.46 -21.33
CA ASP A 463 -22.92 8.40 -22.38
C ASP A 463 -23.30 9.88 -22.10
N SER A 464 -23.46 10.22 -20.81
CA SER A 464 -23.89 11.52 -20.31
C SER A 464 -23.51 11.68 -18.83
N PRO A 465 -23.15 12.90 -18.38
CA PRO A 465 -22.85 13.15 -16.99
C PRO A 465 -24.15 13.26 -16.17
N PRO A 466 -24.23 12.66 -14.97
CA PRO A 466 -25.30 12.99 -14.03
C PRO A 466 -25.15 14.44 -13.55
N THR A 467 -26.26 15.07 -13.19
CA THR A 467 -26.22 16.35 -12.46
C THR A 467 -25.73 16.15 -11.02
N ASP A 468 -25.21 17.21 -10.39
CA ASP A 468 -24.73 17.22 -9.01
C ASP A 468 -25.79 16.65 -8.03
N SER A 469 -27.07 16.99 -8.25
CA SER A 469 -28.21 16.50 -7.46
C SER A 469 -28.45 15.00 -7.66
N GLU A 470 -28.37 14.51 -8.90
CA GLU A 470 -28.47 13.07 -9.19
C GLU A 470 -27.28 12.31 -8.62
N PHE A 471 -26.04 12.80 -8.78
CA PHE A 471 -24.85 12.17 -8.21
C PHE A 471 -24.95 12.09 -6.68
N GLY A 472 -25.30 13.19 -6.01
CA GLY A 472 -25.53 13.21 -4.57
C GLY A 472 -26.66 12.25 -4.12
N THR A 473 -27.71 12.11 -4.92
CA THR A 473 -28.80 11.15 -4.65
C THR A 473 -28.33 9.70 -4.80
N ILE A 474 -27.55 9.39 -5.85
CA ILE A 474 -26.93 8.07 -6.05
C ILE A 474 -26.07 7.68 -4.84
N LEU A 475 -25.24 8.60 -4.32
CA LEU A 475 -24.38 8.35 -3.15
C LEU A 475 -25.14 8.06 -1.84
N ARG A 476 -26.32 8.65 -1.66
CA ARG A 476 -27.14 8.52 -0.45
C ARG A 476 -28.12 7.35 -0.47
N GLU A 477 -28.63 6.97 -1.65
CA GLU A 477 -29.78 6.05 -1.78
C GLU A 477 -29.45 4.66 -2.35
N THR A 478 -28.27 4.48 -2.95
CA THR A 478 -27.81 3.19 -3.47
C THR A 478 -26.99 2.44 -2.43
N ASP A 479 -27.04 1.11 -2.49
CA ASP A 479 -26.16 0.24 -1.72
C ASP A 479 -24.76 0.16 -2.36
N VAL A 480 -24.72 0.23 -3.71
CA VAL A 480 -23.48 0.20 -4.50
C VAL A 480 -23.55 1.19 -5.68
N MET A 481 -22.53 2.02 -5.82
CA MET A 481 -22.30 2.89 -6.97
C MET A 481 -21.07 2.42 -7.74
N ILE A 482 -21.22 2.27 -9.05
CA ILE A 482 -20.19 1.76 -9.94
C ILE A 482 -19.90 2.82 -11.00
N TYR A 483 -18.74 3.45 -10.90
CA TYR A 483 -18.28 4.46 -11.84
C TYR A 483 -17.29 3.87 -12.85
N ASN A 484 -17.59 4.01 -14.15
CA ASN A 484 -16.72 3.61 -15.25
C ASN A 484 -16.55 4.81 -16.20
N GLY A 485 -15.39 5.45 -16.14
CA GLY A 485 -15.12 6.71 -16.83
C GLY A 485 -13.76 7.30 -16.45
N HIS A 486 -13.48 8.52 -16.89
CA HIS A 486 -12.22 9.18 -16.53
C HIS A 486 -12.19 9.57 -15.05
N GLY A 487 -11.02 9.44 -14.42
CA GLY A 487 -10.79 9.92 -13.06
C GLY A 487 -11.70 9.26 -12.02
N THR A 488 -12.58 10.06 -11.42
CA THR A 488 -13.09 9.80 -10.06
C THR A 488 -14.57 10.09 -9.86
N GLY A 489 -15.24 10.74 -10.80
CA GLY A 489 -16.60 11.29 -10.63
C GLY A 489 -16.63 12.69 -10.00
N LEU A 490 -15.52 13.16 -9.40
CA LEU A 490 -15.39 14.52 -8.83
C LEU A 490 -15.43 15.65 -9.88
N GLN A 491 -15.46 15.32 -11.17
CA GLN A 491 -15.71 16.31 -12.22
C GLN A 491 -17.21 16.63 -12.41
N PHE A 492 -18.13 15.86 -11.79
CA PHE A 492 -19.60 16.01 -11.92
C PHE A 492 -20.30 16.40 -10.61
N ILE A 493 -19.53 16.65 -9.55
CA ILE A 493 -20.00 17.10 -8.26
C ILE A 493 -18.79 17.67 -7.51
N ASP A 494 -18.93 18.84 -6.90
CA ASP A 494 -17.81 19.46 -6.19
C ASP A 494 -17.49 18.75 -4.87
N GLY A 495 -16.24 18.90 -4.42
CA GLY A 495 -15.74 18.24 -3.21
C GLY A 495 -16.42 18.70 -1.91
N GLU A 496 -16.88 19.95 -1.82
CA GLU A 496 -17.54 20.48 -0.63
C GLU A 496 -18.96 19.91 -0.51
N THR A 497 -19.69 19.83 -1.63
CA THR A 497 -21.00 19.16 -1.70
C THR A 497 -20.89 17.68 -1.35
N ILE A 498 -19.80 16.98 -1.73
CA ILE A 498 -19.57 15.59 -1.26
C ILE A 498 -19.36 15.53 0.25
N LEU A 499 -18.55 16.43 0.83
CA LEU A 499 -18.28 16.42 2.28
C LEU A 499 -19.52 16.68 3.14
N GLN A 500 -20.55 17.30 2.56
CA GLN A 500 -21.87 17.49 3.18
C GLN A 500 -22.78 16.25 3.11
N GLN A 501 -22.39 15.18 2.39
CA GLN A 501 -23.19 13.97 2.25
C GLN A 501 -23.02 12.99 3.42
N ASP A 502 -24.05 12.18 3.64
CA ASP A 502 -24.02 10.95 4.45
C ASP A 502 -23.99 9.76 3.48
N ILE A 503 -22.80 9.42 2.97
CA ILE A 503 -22.66 8.42 1.90
C ILE A 503 -22.84 7.01 2.47
N LYS A 504 -23.85 6.33 1.97
CA LYS A 504 -24.21 4.95 2.34
C LYS A 504 -23.71 3.93 1.33
N SER A 505 -23.56 4.36 0.08
CA SER A 505 -23.14 3.53 -1.04
C SER A 505 -21.69 3.08 -0.90
N LEU A 506 -21.43 1.80 -1.22
CA LEU A 506 -20.08 1.30 -1.51
C LEU A 506 -19.70 1.74 -2.93
N ILE A 507 -18.50 2.29 -3.11
CA ILE A 507 -18.12 2.92 -4.37
C ILE A 507 -17.03 2.11 -5.09
N PHE A 508 -17.26 1.79 -6.36
CA PHE A 508 -16.23 1.36 -7.29
C PHE A 508 -15.88 2.49 -8.26
N LEU A 509 -14.62 2.92 -8.28
CA LEU A 509 -14.09 3.92 -9.22
C LEU A 509 -13.16 3.24 -10.24
N PHE A 510 -13.75 2.70 -11.31
CA PHE A 510 -13.02 2.12 -12.44
C PHE A 510 -12.56 3.22 -13.42
N GLY A 511 -11.66 4.07 -12.93
CA GLY A 511 -10.99 5.13 -13.68
C GLY A 511 -9.49 5.18 -13.41
N CYS A 512 -8.74 5.85 -14.28
CA CYS A 512 -7.29 6.06 -14.08
C CYS A 512 -7.00 6.94 -12.87
N ASP A 513 -5.96 6.58 -12.10
CA ASP A 513 -5.53 7.29 -10.88
C ASP A 513 -6.65 7.48 -9.83
N SER A 514 -7.72 6.68 -9.90
CA SER A 514 -9.01 6.99 -9.26
C SER A 514 -9.01 6.99 -7.73
N VAL A 515 -7.99 6.44 -7.08
CA VAL A 515 -7.76 6.55 -5.63
C VAL A 515 -6.31 6.92 -5.30
N ARG A 516 -5.58 7.52 -6.25
CA ARG A 516 -4.22 8.01 -6.05
C ARG A 516 -4.21 9.28 -5.18
N LEU A 517 -3.12 9.47 -4.43
CA LEU A 517 -2.79 10.71 -3.74
C LEU A 517 -1.92 11.63 -4.62
N PHE A 518 -2.22 12.93 -4.59
CA PHE A 518 -1.51 13.98 -5.33
C PHE A 518 -1.01 15.07 -4.38
N ALA A 519 0.27 15.42 -4.49
CA ALA A 519 0.87 16.50 -3.70
C ALA A 519 0.29 17.87 -4.09
N SER A 520 -0.09 18.69 -3.10
CA SER A 520 -0.68 20.01 -3.33
C SER A 520 0.19 21.15 -2.77
N GLY A 521 1.24 21.51 -3.51
CA GLY A 521 2.21 22.54 -3.08
C GLY A 521 3.31 21.99 -2.17
N LEU A 522 3.81 22.82 -1.24
CA LEU A 522 4.99 22.51 -0.43
C LEU A 522 4.67 21.95 0.97
N PHE A 523 3.64 22.47 1.62
CA PHE A 523 3.35 22.25 3.05
C PHE A 523 1.91 21.78 3.31
N ARG A 524 1.28 21.14 2.32
CA ARG A 524 -0.04 20.52 2.47
C ARG A 524 0.08 19.03 2.23
N ASP A 525 -0.65 18.27 3.03
CA ASP A 525 -0.93 16.85 2.83
C ASP A 525 -1.39 16.58 1.39
N MET A 526 -1.11 15.38 0.89
CA MET A 526 -1.58 14.94 -0.41
C MET A 526 -3.10 14.78 -0.41
N ALA A 527 -3.74 15.28 -1.47
CA ALA A 527 -5.17 15.11 -1.68
C ALA A 527 -5.44 13.93 -2.62
N GLY A 528 -6.52 13.19 -2.37
CA GLY A 528 -7.04 12.16 -3.26
C GLY A 528 -8.56 12.08 -3.15
N SER A 529 -9.22 11.74 -4.25
CA SER A 529 -10.69 11.65 -4.36
C SER A 529 -11.35 10.81 -3.26
N HIS A 530 -10.75 9.67 -2.97
CA HIS A 530 -11.21 8.74 -1.94
C HIS A 530 -11.28 9.35 -0.54
N LEU A 531 -10.53 10.42 -0.25
CA LEU A 531 -10.61 11.12 1.03
C LEU A 531 -11.96 11.82 1.19
N TYR A 532 -12.46 12.50 0.15
CA TYR A 532 -13.77 13.15 0.16
C TYR A 532 -14.88 12.14 0.46
N TYR A 533 -14.88 11.00 -0.27
CA TYR A 533 -15.84 9.92 -0.06
C TYR A 533 -15.77 9.33 1.37
N ASN A 534 -14.57 8.99 1.86
CA ASN A 534 -14.40 8.38 3.18
C ASN A 534 -14.69 9.36 4.33
N ILE A 535 -14.37 10.65 4.18
CA ILE A 535 -14.72 11.69 5.17
C ILE A 535 -16.25 11.88 5.22
N ALA A 536 -16.91 11.86 4.06
CA ALA A 536 -18.37 11.77 3.90
C ALA A 536 -18.96 10.39 4.27
N LYS A 537 -18.23 9.62 5.09
CA LYS A 537 -18.63 8.33 5.71
C LYS A 537 -18.85 7.15 4.77
N CYS A 538 -18.49 7.26 3.49
CA CYS A 538 -18.50 6.12 2.58
C CYS A 538 -17.75 4.95 3.24
N PRO A 539 -18.36 3.76 3.37
CA PRO A 539 -17.73 2.66 4.08
C PRO A 539 -16.46 2.18 3.38
N THR A 540 -16.47 2.19 2.04
CA THR A 540 -15.46 1.54 1.20
C THR A 540 -15.44 2.13 -0.21
N VAL A 541 -14.25 2.49 -0.69
CA VAL A 541 -13.97 2.92 -2.06
C VAL A 541 -12.92 1.98 -2.67
N VAL A 542 -13.25 1.34 -3.78
CA VAL A 542 -12.32 0.53 -4.59
C VAL A 542 -11.89 1.32 -5.82
N GLY A 543 -10.60 1.32 -6.15
CA GLY A 543 -10.10 1.98 -7.37
C GLY A 543 -8.61 1.79 -7.61
N ALA A 544 -8.06 2.58 -8.54
CA ALA A 544 -6.71 2.43 -9.06
C ALA A 544 -5.69 3.44 -8.47
N LEU A 545 -4.49 2.96 -8.13
CA LEU A 545 -3.36 3.80 -7.71
C LEU A 545 -2.68 4.57 -8.86
N TRP A 546 -2.90 4.17 -10.12
CA TRP A 546 -2.28 4.76 -11.30
C TRP A 546 -3.11 4.56 -12.57
N ALA A 547 -2.64 5.07 -13.72
CA ALA A 547 -3.29 4.93 -15.02
C ALA A 547 -3.33 3.47 -15.54
N LEU A 548 -4.45 3.07 -16.14
CA LEU A 548 -4.70 1.70 -16.60
C LEU A 548 -5.12 1.67 -18.08
N THR A 549 -4.99 0.51 -18.72
CA THR A 549 -5.53 0.29 -20.08
C THR A 549 -7.03 -0.02 -20.04
N ASP A 550 -7.82 0.66 -20.87
CA ASP A 550 -9.28 0.52 -20.98
C ASP A 550 -9.76 -0.93 -20.88
N TYR A 551 -9.39 -1.78 -21.85
CA TYR A 551 -9.94 -3.13 -21.97
C TYR A 551 -9.74 -4.00 -20.71
N PHE A 552 -8.55 -3.96 -20.10
CA PHE A 552 -8.31 -4.76 -18.89
C PHE A 552 -8.96 -4.14 -17.64
N THR A 553 -9.21 -2.84 -17.62
CA THR A 553 -9.98 -2.17 -16.56
C THR A 553 -11.46 -2.56 -16.67
N ASP A 554 -12.03 -2.50 -17.87
CA ASP A 554 -13.40 -2.95 -18.14
C ASP A 554 -13.56 -4.43 -17.77
N TYR A 555 -12.63 -5.28 -18.19
CA TYR A 555 -12.68 -6.70 -17.91
C TYR A 555 -12.51 -6.99 -16.40
N TYR A 556 -11.63 -6.25 -15.71
CA TYR A 556 -11.54 -6.32 -14.24
C TYR A 556 -12.84 -5.88 -13.57
N SER A 557 -13.48 -4.80 -14.05
CA SER A 557 -14.71 -4.24 -13.47
C SER A 557 -15.87 -5.24 -13.54
N ILE A 558 -16.13 -5.81 -14.73
CA ILE A 558 -17.22 -6.77 -14.90
C ILE A 558 -16.98 -8.05 -14.12
N LEU A 559 -15.73 -8.51 -14.02
CA LEU A 559 -15.40 -9.72 -13.27
C LEU A 559 -15.50 -9.51 -11.76
N LEU A 560 -15.08 -8.35 -11.23
CA LEU A 560 -15.17 -8.06 -9.80
C LEU A 560 -16.64 -7.88 -9.38
N VAL A 561 -17.39 -7.04 -10.10
CA VAL A 561 -18.81 -6.79 -9.85
C VAL A 561 -19.63 -8.07 -10.07
N GLY A 562 -19.45 -8.72 -11.23
CA GLY A 562 -20.16 -9.93 -11.64
C GLY A 562 -19.98 -11.14 -10.72
N GLN A 563 -18.83 -11.23 -10.04
CA GLN A 563 -18.55 -12.30 -9.09
C GLN A 563 -18.98 -11.92 -7.66
N TRP A 564 -19.01 -10.64 -7.31
CA TRP A 564 -19.38 -10.16 -5.96
C TRP A 564 -20.89 -9.94 -5.78
N ILE A 565 -21.59 -9.52 -6.83
CA ILE A 565 -23.03 -9.25 -6.84
C ILE A 565 -23.71 -10.29 -7.76
N PRO A 566 -24.44 -11.28 -7.21
CA PRO A 566 -25.15 -12.26 -8.01
C PRO A 566 -26.10 -11.63 -9.02
N THR A 567 -26.18 -12.21 -10.22
CA THR A 567 -27.18 -11.80 -11.22
C THR A 567 -28.54 -12.41 -10.90
N GLN A 568 -29.58 -11.58 -10.97
CA GLN A 568 -30.97 -12.03 -10.89
C GLN A 568 -31.50 -12.55 -12.25
N ASN A 569 -30.75 -12.39 -13.34
CA ASN A 569 -31.20 -12.79 -14.68
C ASN A 569 -31.21 -14.33 -14.82
N PRO A 570 -32.37 -14.97 -15.13
CA PRO A 570 -32.46 -16.41 -15.31
C PRO A 570 -31.53 -17.01 -16.37
N LYS A 571 -31.12 -16.22 -17.38
CA LYS A 571 -30.16 -16.62 -18.42
C LYS A 571 -28.75 -16.85 -17.85
N PHE A 572 -28.38 -16.16 -16.78
CA PHE A 572 -27.02 -16.09 -16.27
C PHE A 572 -26.85 -16.61 -14.83
N ARG A 573 -27.92 -16.79 -14.06
CA ARG A 573 -27.88 -17.26 -12.65
C ARG A 573 -27.09 -18.55 -12.38
N GLU A 574 -26.90 -19.41 -13.40
CA GLU A 574 -26.18 -20.68 -13.29
C GLU A 574 -24.75 -20.63 -13.90
N HIS A 575 -24.28 -19.43 -14.23
CA HIS A 575 -22.98 -19.17 -14.83
C HIS A 575 -22.16 -18.25 -13.93
N SER A 576 -20.86 -18.52 -13.82
CA SER A 576 -19.95 -17.53 -13.24
C SER A 576 -19.65 -16.47 -14.31
N VAL A 577 -19.38 -15.24 -13.88
CA VAL A 577 -18.87 -14.20 -14.78
C VAL A 577 -17.53 -14.58 -15.43
N PHE A 578 -16.79 -15.54 -14.86
CA PHE A 578 -15.60 -16.13 -15.48
C PHE A 578 -15.87 -17.07 -16.68
N ASP A 579 -17.14 -17.46 -16.93
CA ASP A 579 -17.52 -18.23 -18.12
C ASP A 579 -17.67 -17.36 -19.38
N LEU A 580 -17.58 -16.03 -19.24
CA LEU A 580 -17.69 -15.07 -20.33
C LEU A 580 -16.49 -15.15 -21.27
N ASP A 581 -16.77 -15.16 -22.58
CA ASP A 581 -15.73 -15.07 -23.60
C ASP A 581 -15.12 -13.67 -23.62
N SER A 582 -13.85 -13.59 -23.24
CA SER A 582 -13.09 -12.33 -23.18
C SER A 582 -12.88 -11.67 -24.56
N SER A 583 -12.84 -12.45 -25.65
CA SER A 583 -12.77 -11.95 -27.03
C SER A 583 -14.11 -11.37 -27.47
N ALA A 584 -15.22 -12.06 -27.20
CA ALA A 584 -16.56 -11.55 -27.46
C ALA A 584 -16.81 -10.24 -26.69
N PHE A 585 -16.43 -10.22 -25.39
CA PHE A 585 -16.52 -9.03 -24.55
C PHE A 585 -15.64 -7.89 -25.09
N LYS A 586 -14.41 -8.16 -25.56
CA LYS A 586 -13.53 -7.16 -26.18
C LYS A 586 -14.19 -6.43 -27.35
N HIS A 587 -15.03 -7.13 -28.12
CA HIS A 587 -15.78 -6.60 -29.27
C HIS A 587 -17.19 -6.09 -28.90
N GLY A 588 -17.55 -6.04 -27.61
CA GLY A 588 -18.83 -5.48 -27.17
C GLY A 588 -20.02 -6.43 -27.21
N THR A 589 -19.78 -7.74 -27.12
CA THR A 589 -20.84 -8.77 -27.13
C THR A 589 -20.71 -9.71 -25.95
N LEU A 590 -21.83 -10.15 -25.38
CA LEU A 590 -21.82 -11.03 -24.22
C LEU A 590 -22.08 -12.49 -24.65
N GLN A 591 -21.03 -13.31 -24.63
CA GLN A 591 -21.09 -14.73 -24.97
C GLN A 591 -20.47 -15.59 -23.87
N ILE A 592 -21.00 -16.80 -23.69
CA ILE A 592 -20.48 -17.80 -22.76
C ILE A 592 -19.75 -18.87 -23.59
N THR A 593 -18.50 -19.18 -23.26
CA THR A 593 -17.73 -20.19 -24.00
C THR A 593 -18.05 -21.61 -23.55
N LYS A 594 -17.80 -21.92 -22.27
CA LYS A 594 -18.14 -23.19 -21.63
C LYS A 594 -18.33 -22.97 -20.13
N LYS A 595 -19.27 -23.70 -19.54
CA LYS A 595 -19.49 -23.74 -18.07
C LYS A 595 -18.24 -24.31 -17.39
N THR A 596 -17.46 -23.47 -16.73
CA THR A 596 -16.36 -23.91 -15.88
C THR A 596 -16.89 -24.42 -14.55
N GLN A 597 -16.12 -25.27 -13.84
CA GLN A 597 -16.42 -25.65 -12.45
C GLN A 597 -16.03 -24.51 -11.46
N SER A 598 -16.19 -23.25 -11.88
CA SER A 598 -15.88 -22.09 -11.05
C SER A 598 -16.97 -21.85 -10.00
N LYS A 599 -16.59 -21.21 -8.89
CA LYS A 599 -17.53 -20.78 -7.85
C LYS A 599 -18.46 -19.73 -8.48
N LEU A 600 -19.78 -19.89 -8.36
CA LEU A 600 -20.78 -19.02 -9.02
C LEU A 600 -20.68 -17.54 -8.62
N GLY A 601 -20.21 -17.25 -7.42
CA GLY A 601 -19.92 -15.91 -6.91
C GLY A 601 -19.10 -15.98 -5.63
N ASP A 602 -18.78 -14.86 -5.01
CA ASP A 602 -18.17 -14.81 -3.67
C ASP A 602 -18.69 -13.59 -2.88
N GLU A 603 -19.14 -13.81 -1.65
CA GLU A 603 -19.67 -12.72 -0.81
C GLU A 603 -18.56 -11.74 -0.36
N ASN A 604 -17.31 -12.20 -0.25
CA ASN A 604 -16.19 -11.40 0.26
C ASN A 604 -15.45 -10.66 -0.86
N LEU A 605 -15.56 -9.33 -0.85
CA LEU A 605 -14.95 -8.45 -1.85
C LEU A 605 -13.41 -8.50 -1.84
N LEU A 606 -12.80 -8.55 -0.66
CA LEU A 606 -11.33 -8.55 -0.54
C LEU A 606 -10.73 -9.89 -0.94
N ALA A 607 -11.41 -11.00 -0.64
CA ALA A 607 -11.02 -12.33 -1.08
C ALA A 607 -10.99 -12.43 -2.62
N LEU A 608 -11.95 -11.80 -3.31
CA LEU A 608 -11.95 -11.66 -4.77
C LEU A 608 -10.77 -10.84 -5.26
N MET A 609 -10.51 -9.66 -4.70
CA MET A 609 -9.35 -8.85 -5.08
C MET A 609 -8.02 -9.61 -4.87
N ALA A 610 -7.88 -10.36 -3.77
CA ALA A 610 -6.73 -11.23 -3.52
C ALA A 610 -6.65 -12.40 -4.51
N GLN A 611 -7.78 -13.00 -4.91
CA GLN A 611 -7.80 -14.00 -5.96
C GLN A 611 -7.28 -13.41 -7.29
N PHE A 612 -7.70 -12.19 -7.66
CA PHE A 612 -7.33 -11.54 -8.92
C PHE A 612 -5.83 -11.23 -8.97
N ARG A 613 -5.20 -10.86 -7.85
CA ARG A 613 -3.72 -10.70 -7.75
C ARG A 613 -2.95 -11.97 -8.13
N ARG A 614 -3.54 -13.15 -7.91
CA ARG A 614 -2.97 -14.46 -8.27
C ARG A 614 -3.32 -14.92 -9.70
N ARG A 615 -4.17 -14.22 -10.44
CA ARG A 615 -4.55 -14.58 -11.82
C ARG A 615 -3.56 -14.01 -12.85
N ASN A 616 -2.66 -14.85 -13.36
CA ASN A 616 -1.63 -14.41 -14.32
C ASN A 616 -2.15 -13.98 -15.71
N TRP A 617 -3.41 -14.24 -16.05
CA TRP A 617 -4.04 -13.70 -17.26
C TRP A 617 -4.44 -12.21 -17.14
N LEU A 618 -4.46 -11.66 -15.92
CA LEU A 618 -4.47 -10.21 -15.72
C LEU A 618 -3.03 -9.67 -15.77
N PRO A 619 -2.78 -8.57 -16.49
CA PRO A 619 -1.51 -7.86 -16.39
C PRO A 619 -1.23 -7.47 -14.94
N LYS A 620 0.01 -7.65 -14.49
CA LYS A 620 0.53 -7.26 -13.19
C LYS A 620 0.28 -5.78 -12.93
N ARG A 621 0.42 -4.89 -13.93
CA ARG A 621 0.10 -3.46 -13.77
C ARG A 621 -1.34 -3.19 -13.33
N ILE A 622 -2.29 -4.03 -13.72
CA ILE A 622 -3.71 -3.96 -13.29
C ILE A 622 -3.87 -4.58 -11.90
N ARG A 623 -3.29 -5.78 -11.70
CA ARG A 623 -3.36 -6.52 -10.42
C ARG A 623 -2.80 -5.75 -9.23
N CYS A 624 -1.78 -4.93 -9.45
CA CYS A 624 -1.09 -4.15 -8.43
C CYS A 624 -1.73 -2.77 -8.19
N ALA A 625 -2.49 -2.24 -9.16
CA ALA A 625 -3.11 -0.92 -9.05
C ALA A 625 -4.39 -0.91 -8.21
N MET A 626 -5.16 -2.00 -8.26
CA MET A 626 -6.50 -2.06 -7.68
C MET A 626 -6.45 -2.30 -6.16
N VAL A 627 -6.82 -1.26 -5.41
CA VAL A 627 -6.80 -1.23 -3.94
C VAL A 627 -8.18 -0.92 -3.38
N CYS A 628 -8.39 -1.36 -2.14
CA CYS A 628 -9.60 -1.09 -1.37
C CYS A 628 -9.27 -0.11 -0.25
N ARG A 629 -9.98 1.02 -0.17
CA ARG A 629 -9.82 2.03 0.87
C ARG A 629 -11.08 2.11 1.72
N GLY A 630 -10.96 1.97 3.04
CA GLY A 630 -12.11 1.83 3.95
C GLY A 630 -12.27 0.41 4.49
N LEU A 631 -13.47 0.06 4.95
CA LEU A 631 -13.74 -1.17 5.71
C LEU A 631 -13.70 -2.45 4.85
N PRO A 632 -13.42 -3.63 5.44
CA PRO A 632 -13.59 -4.92 4.76
C PRO A 632 -15.08 -5.27 4.63
N VAL A 633 -15.53 -5.68 3.44
CA VAL A 633 -16.97 -5.83 3.13
C VAL A 633 -17.34 -7.23 2.64
N ILE A 634 -18.48 -7.70 3.13
CA ILE A 634 -19.21 -8.87 2.65
C ILE A 634 -20.57 -8.45 2.09
N ASN A 635 -20.92 -8.97 0.90
CA ASN A 635 -22.26 -8.83 0.32
C ASN A 635 -23.24 -9.73 1.07
N SER A 636 -24.12 -9.13 1.88
CA SER A 636 -25.11 -9.89 2.67
C SER A 636 -26.41 -10.20 1.91
N ALA A 637 -26.45 -9.98 0.59
CA ALA A 637 -27.53 -10.40 -0.30
C ALA A 637 -27.20 -11.70 -1.08
N PHE A 638 -26.10 -12.37 -0.74
CA PHE A 638 -25.61 -13.60 -1.36
C PHE A 638 -26.33 -14.86 -0.82
#